data_AF-A0A2N5V6C4-F1
#
_entry.id   AF-A0A2N5V6C4-F1
#
_cell.length_a   1.000
_cell.length_b   1.000
_cell.length_c   1.000
_cell.angle_alpha   90.00
_cell.angle_beta   90.00
_cell.angle_gamma   90.00
#
_symmetry.space_group_name_H-M   'P 1'
#
loop_
_entity.id
_entity.type
_entity.pdbx_description
1 polymer ?
#
loop_
_entity_poly.entity_id
_entity_poly.type
_entity_poly.pdbx_seq_one_letter_code
_entity_poly.pdbx_strand_id
1 'polypeptide(L)'
;MNTTTTTTTSWRPPQTDTTAQLKVYNSLTKSKVPFIPKEPNKITWYNCGPTVYDASHMGHARNYVTQDILRRIARDYFQYDVKFVMNVTDIDDKIIQRARQQHLLENLRSKSDQITTELITQVRESLTSYEENTIKKLLGANCSLEEILLKAGQEPKWKAEMVAKEEKFGMWLDALGSAQKSLTRASSLLDQSSGNSRTEAERLIDGASEVLSKWLDQQYGSTITDRAIFKKLAVYWEKSFFDDMAKLGVEPPTVLTRVSDYVEEIVQYVQRIVERGFAYVYDGSVYFDVGAFDGAEVKEHAGYGPFHHCYAKLQPGSKANKKLMEEGEGALSVHPASSAVDGKRSPADFALWKKSKPGEPGWDSVWGMGRPGWHIECSVMASAILGDGMDIHSGGVDLMFPHHDNEMAQSEAYHNCPQWVNYFLHTGHLHIEGLKMSKSLKNFITICDALKQHSPRQLRLSFMAQRWDLGMDFAESAMAEVRNQESTFNNFFAVVKALRYERSAEQILQSIDLQDFKVTDSSHPLSATLQTAQADLNAALCDSFNTPEAIKHILTLVAETNKFIAAETRAIRAERDAHTLVVISQIAAWITHLLAVFGLSNGPKGGIGWNACDPAEPQAMEHWLQWSSFRDQARKLARDKMQKKADLASATPFAEDLQRLCQHQFHDHLKQLDLSPSEHPNPSSFFASETLRIDHLPQPLKTSVAGHLPIWYGFWTELYRLSQAPSPTPGQVLTACDHLRDERLVEVGVALDDQDDGKALVKLLPASMLMQAREEKQRVQRDKEKKLREMQLENERKKHAKLMKGKIPAEEMFKDSTEFSQFDQLGIPTHLAPSGEEISKSRRKKLVKDWETQKKLHAEYRAWASSNQTSNP
;
A
#
# COMPACT_ATOMS: atom_id res chain seq x y z
N MET A 1 -78.44 -9.93 30.37
CA MET A 1 -77.22 -10.66 29.97
C MET A 1 -76.58 -9.89 28.83
N ASN A 2 -75.61 -9.02 29.13
CA ASN A 2 -74.78 -8.37 28.10
C ASN A 2 -73.37 -8.95 28.26
N THR A 3 -73.01 -9.84 27.35
CA THR A 3 -71.68 -10.43 27.23
C THR A 3 -70.72 -9.40 26.66
N THR A 4 -69.88 -8.84 27.52
CA THR A 4 -68.73 -8.01 27.16
C THR A 4 -67.67 -8.91 26.51
N THR A 5 -67.59 -8.89 25.18
CA THR A 5 -66.51 -9.55 24.43
C THR A 5 -65.22 -8.77 24.66
N THR A 6 -64.35 -9.28 25.52
CA THR A 6 -63.00 -8.76 25.73
C THR A 6 -62.12 -9.19 24.56
N THR A 7 -61.88 -8.29 23.61
CA THR A 7 -60.91 -8.49 22.53
C THR A 7 -59.49 -8.28 23.07
N THR A 8 -58.88 -9.34 23.59
CA THR A 8 -57.43 -9.36 23.87
C THR A 8 -56.69 -9.48 22.54
N THR A 9 -55.95 -8.45 22.14
CA THR A 9 -54.98 -8.52 21.04
C THR A 9 -53.91 -9.54 21.39
N SER A 10 -53.81 -10.62 20.60
CA SER A 10 -52.72 -11.57 20.73
C SER A 10 -51.39 -10.89 20.41
N TRP A 11 -50.43 -10.99 21.34
CA TRP A 11 -49.06 -10.55 21.10
C TRP A 11 -48.51 -11.29 19.89
N ARG A 12 -48.13 -10.55 18.85
CA ARG A 12 -47.40 -11.09 17.70
C ARG A 12 -45.92 -10.97 18.04
N PRO A 13 -45.18 -12.07 18.19
CA PRO A 13 -43.74 -11.99 18.34
C PRO A 13 -43.18 -11.23 17.12
N PRO A 14 -42.25 -10.29 17.31
CA PRO A 14 -41.59 -9.63 16.18
C PRO A 14 -41.01 -10.71 15.27
N GLN A 15 -41.34 -10.66 13.98
CA GLN A 15 -40.60 -11.44 12.98
C GLN A 15 -39.16 -10.94 13.05
N THR A 16 -38.24 -11.78 13.51
CA THR A 16 -36.81 -11.52 13.35
C THR A 16 -36.57 -11.42 11.87
N ASP A 17 -36.31 -10.20 11.40
CA ASP A 17 -35.93 -9.96 10.02
C ASP A 17 -34.63 -10.73 9.79
N THR A 18 -34.67 -11.81 9.00
CA THR A 18 -33.54 -12.68 8.66
C THR A 18 -32.60 -12.00 7.66
N THR A 19 -32.51 -10.67 7.71
CA THR A 19 -31.91 -9.81 6.70
C THR A 19 -30.40 -9.69 6.94
N ALA A 20 -29.69 -10.60 6.25
CA ALA A 20 -28.23 -10.71 6.10
C ALA A 20 -27.49 -11.44 7.24
N GLN A 21 -27.58 -12.77 7.26
CA GLN A 21 -26.61 -13.62 7.94
C GLN A 21 -25.26 -13.55 7.21
N LEU A 22 -24.17 -13.37 7.96
CA LEU A 22 -22.79 -13.40 7.42
C LEU A 22 -22.56 -14.70 6.63
N LYS A 23 -22.12 -14.57 5.39
CA LYS A 23 -21.59 -15.65 4.57
C LYS A 23 -20.10 -15.46 4.43
N VAL A 24 -19.34 -16.54 4.44
CA VAL A 24 -17.89 -16.51 4.25
C VAL A 24 -17.51 -17.40 3.08
N TYR A 25 -16.57 -16.96 2.25
CA TYR A 25 -15.94 -17.83 1.27
C TYR A 25 -15.09 -18.86 2.01
N ASN A 26 -15.52 -20.12 1.98
CA ASN A 26 -14.80 -21.22 2.60
C ASN A 26 -13.97 -21.92 1.54
N SER A 27 -12.64 -21.90 1.70
CA SER A 27 -11.75 -22.57 0.73
C SER A 27 -11.98 -24.07 0.64
N LEU A 28 -12.53 -24.70 1.69
CA LEU A 28 -12.89 -26.12 1.70
C LEU A 28 -14.03 -26.44 0.71
N THR A 29 -15.05 -25.58 0.63
CA THR A 29 -16.19 -25.77 -0.28
C THR A 29 -16.02 -25.03 -1.61
N LYS A 30 -15.00 -24.16 -1.72
CA LYS A 30 -14.74 -23.25 -2.83
C LYS A 30 -15.95 -22.36 -3.16
N SER A 31 -16.77 -22.05 -2.16
CA SER A 31 -18.02 -21.31 -2.29
C SER A 31 -18.30 -20.47 -1.04
N LYS A 32 -19.18 -19.48 -1.17
CA LYS A 32 -19.68 -18.70 -0.02
C LYS A 32 -20.74 -19.51 0.71
N VAL A 33 -20.52 -19.76 1.99
CA VAL A 33 -21.41 -20.52 2.87
C VAL A 33 -21.83 -19.69 4.07
N PRO A 34 -23.01 -19.92 4.69
CA PRO A 34 -23.37 -19.27 5.93
C PRO A 34 -22.32 -19.51 7.03
N PHE A 35 -21.96 -18.45 7.75
CA PHE A 35 -21.09 -18.53 8.91
C PHE A 35 -21.92 -18.87 10.15
N ILE A 36 -21.60 -20.01 10.77
CA ILE A 36 -22.26 -20.53 11.95
C ILE A 36 -21.14 -20.97 12.91
N PRO A 37 -20.88 -20.24 14.00
CA PRO A 37 -19.85 -20.63 14.95
C PRO A 37 -20.27 -21.87 15.76
N LYS A 38 -19.29 -22.64 16.24
CA LYS A 38 -19.45 -23.81 17.11
C LYS A 38 -20.16 -23.43 18.41
N GLU A 39 -19.82 -22.26 18.96
CA GLU A 39 -20.49 -21.67 20.12
C GLU A 39 -21.15 -20.34 19.72
N PRO A 40 -22.41 -20.08 20.14
CA PRO A 40 -23.06 -18.80 19.85
C PRO A 40 -22.21 -17.60 20.28
N ASN A 41 -22.05 -16.64 19.38
CA ASN A 41 -21.30 -15.39 19.55
C ASN A 41 -19.79 -15.52 19.83
N LYS A 42 -19.19 -16.72 19.76
CA LYS A 42 -17.74 -16.91 19.92
C LYS A 42 -17.11 -17.45 18.65
N ILE A 43 -15.88 -17.04 18.37
CA ILE A 43 -15.08 -17.53 17.24
C ILE A 43 -13.73 -17.99 17.76
N THR A 44 -13.44 -19.26 17.55
CA THR A 44 -12.09 -19.82 17.69
C THR A 44 -11.36 -19.73 16.35
N TRP A 45 -10.24 -19.02 16.32
CA TRP A 45 -9.53 -18.72 15.08
C TRP A 45 -8.04 -19.03 15.24
N TYR A 46 -7.50 -19.94 14.43
CA TYR A 46 -6.06 -20.17 14.30
C TYR A 46 -5.51 -19.64 12.96
N ASN A 47 -4.49 -18.77 13.02
CA ASN A 47 -3.80 -18.26 11.84
C ASN A 47 -2.34 -18.73 11.83
N CYS A 48 -1.91 -19.35 10.72
CA CYS A 48 -0.51 -19.70 10.54
C CYS A 48 0.36 -18.44 10.56
N GLY A 49 1.37 -18.43 11.43
CA GLY A 49 2.30 -17.34 11.60
C GLY A 49 3.62 -17.50 10.82
N PRO A 50 4.59 -16.63 11.06
CA PRO A 50 5.79 -16.53 10.24
C PRO A 50 6.84 -17.58 10.60
N THR A 51 7.62 -17.99 9.60
CA THR A 51 8.94 -18.59 9.82
C THR A 51 9.97 -17.48 10.01
N VAL A 52 10.55 -17.40 11.21
CA VAL A 52 11.39 -16.26 11.64
C VAL A 52 12.86 -16.43 11.27
N TYR A 53 13.15 -16.43 9.97
CA TYR A 53 14.52 -16.60 9.44
C TYR A 53 15.07 -15.39 8.67
N ASP A 54 14.20 -14.47 8.27
CA ASP A 54 14.53 -13.32 7.41
C ASP A 54 13.43 -12.27 7.46
N ALA A 55 13.73 -11.06 6.98
CA ALA A 55 12.87 -9.89 7.01
C ALA A 55 11.45 -10.14 6.47
N SER A 56 10.50 -9.38 7.02
CA SER A 56 9.11 -9.38 6.55
C SER A 56 8.96 -8.58 5.27
N HIS A 57 8.13 -9.07 4.35
CA HIS A 57 7.89 -8.44 3.06
C HIS A 57 6.42 -8.16 2.82
N MET A 58 6.12 -7.44 1.73
CA MET A 58 4.77 -7.05 1.36
C MET A 58 3.78 -8.23 1.23
N GLY A 59 4.24 -9.44 0.88
CA GLY A 59 3.40 -10.64 0.93
C GLY A 59 2.92 -11.01 2.35
N HIS A 60 3.77 -10.85 3.37
CA HIS A 60 3.35 -11.02 4.77
C HIS A 60 2.38 -9.90 5.16
N ALA A 61 2.68 -8.65 4.79
CA ALA A 61 1.78 -7.54 5.05
C ALA A 61 0.38 -7.80 4.47
N ARG A 62 0.29 -8.29 3.22
CA ARG A 62 -0.97 -8.68 2.60
C ARG A 62 -1.72 -9.72 3.43
N ASN A 63 -1.08 -10.81 3.85
CA ASN A 63 -1.75 -11.81 4.70
C ASN A 63 -2.18 -11.22 6.05
N TYR A 64 -1.23 -10.80 6.88
CA TYR A 64 -1.52 -10.46 8.28
C TYR A 64 -2.36 -9.20 8.46
N VAL A 65 -2.21 -8.18 7.60
CA VAL A 65 -3.09 -7.00 7.65
C VAL A 65 -4.51 -7.37 7.22
N THR A 66 -4.66 -8.21 6.19
CA THR A 66 -5.99 -8.66 5.77
C THR A 66 -6.65 -9.53 6.85
N GLN A 67 -5.95 -10.48 7.46
CA GLN A 67 -6.51 -11.26 8.57
C GLN A 67 -6.90 -10.36 9.76
N ASP A 68 -6.10 -9.33 10.06
CA ASP A 68 -6.43 -8.35 11.09
C ASP A 68 -7.69 -7.54 10.74
N ILE A 69 -7.86 -7.12 9.48
CA ILE A 69 -9.09 -6.45 9.02
C ILE A 69 -10.30 -7.38 9.21
N LEU A 70 -10.23 -8.63 8.75
CA LEU A 70 -11.32 -9.59 8.87
C LEU A 70 -11.67 -9.87 10.34
N ARG A 71 -10.64 -10.04 11.19
CA ARG A 71 -10.79 -10.23 12.64
C ARG A 71 -11.47 -9.04 13.30
N ARG A 72 -11.09 -7.82 12.96
CA ARG A 72 -11.73 -6.60 13.48
C ARG A 72 -13.15 -6.44 12.98
N ILE A 73 -13.48 -6.80 11.74
CA ILE A 73 -14.87 -6.78 11.27
C ILE A 73 -15.71 -7.81 12.05
N ALA A 74 -15.19 -9.02 12.24
CA ALA A 74 -15.88 -10.04 13.05
C ALA A 74 -16.11 -9.56 14.50
N ARG A 75 -15.09 -8.98 15.13
CA ARG A 75 -15.15 -8.51 16.53
C ARG A 75 -15.93 -7.21 16.70
N ASP A 76 -15.57 -6.17 15.96
CA ASP A 76 -16.00 -4.79 16.22
C ASP A 76 -17.23 -4.38 15.40
N TYR A 77 -17.54 -5.06 14.28
CA TYR A 77 -18.77 -4.82 13.51
C TYR A 77 -19.84 -5.86 13.82
N PHE A 78 -19.52 -7.16 13.69
CA PHE A 78 -20.46 -8.24 13.97
C PHE A 78 -20.55 -8.63 15.45
N GLN A 79 -19.72 -8.04 16.33
CA GLN A 79 -19.79 -8.22 17.79
C GLN A 79 -19.54 -9.68 18.25
N TYR A 80 -18.75 -10.45 17.49
CA TYR A 80 -18.28 -11.76 17.94
C TYR A 80 -17.15 -11.63 18.98
N ASP A 81 -17.13 -12.52 19.96
CA ASP A 81 -15.98 -12.73 20.85
C ASP A 81 -14.94 -13.61 20.15
N VAL A 82 -13.83 -13.02 19.70
CA VAL A 82 -12.83 -13.70 18.87
C VAL A 82 -11.61 -14.09 19.70
N LYS A 83 -11.40 -15.41 19.88
CA LYS A 83 -10.14 -15.99 20.38
C LYS A 83 -9.21 -16.26 19.20
N PHE A 84 -8.30 -15.33 18.94
CA PHE A 84 -7.36 -15.40 17.82
C PHE A 84 -5.99 -15.94 18.27
N VAL A 85 -5.59 -17.08 17.72
CA VAL A 85 -4.35 -17.78 18.02
C VAL A 85 -3.43 -17.71 16.81
N MET A 86 -2.14 -17.48 17.05
CA MET A 86 -1.13 -17.50 16.00
C MET A 86 0.13 -18.17 16.52
N ASN A 87 0.79 -18.97 15.68
CA ASN A 87 2.10 -19.52 16.02
C ASN A 87 3.26 -18.66 15.52
N VAL A 88 4.47 -19.01 15.94
CA VAL A 88 5.73 -18.60 15.33
C VAL A 88 6.51 -19.88 15.06
N THR A 89 6.87 -20.10 13.80
CA THR A 89 7.77 -21.19 13.43
C THR A 89 9.20 -20.75 13.70
N ASP A 90 9.70 -21.09 14.89
CA ASP A 90 11.06 -20.81 15.37
C ASP A 90 12.02 -22.02 15.26
N ILE A 91 11.53 -23.12 14.71
CA ILE A 91 12.30 -24.31 14.31
C ILE A 91 11.94 -24.62 12.86
N ASP A 92 12.89 -24.45 11.93
CA ASP A 92 12.69 -24.79 10.51
C ASP A 92 14.04 -24.97 9.81
N ASP A 93 14.05 -25.72 8.70
CA ASP A 93 15.24 -25.95 7.87
C ASP A 93 15.89 -24.62 7.42
N LYS A 94 15.08 -23.60 7.09
CA LYS A 94 15.58 -22.28 6.67
C LYS A 94 16.25 -21.52 7.81
N ILE A 95 15.71 -21.63 9.04
CA ILE A 95 16.31 -21.04 10.24
C ILE A 95 17.65 -21.72 10.51
N ILE A 96 17.69 -23.06 10.44
CA ILE A 96 18.90 -23.85 10.68
C ILE A 96 20.00 -23.42 9.71
N GLN A 97 19.73 -23.46 8.41
CA GLN A 97 20.71 -23.07 7.38
C GLN A 97 21.20 -21.64 7.58
N ARG A 98 20.28 -20.68 7.77
CA ARG A 98 20.61 -19.26 7.90
C ARG A 98 21.43 -18.98 9.16
N ALA A 99 21.08 -19.61 10.28
CA ALA A 99 21.78 -19.42 11.56
C ALA A 99 23.22 -19.93 11.49
N ARG A 100 23.45 -21.10 10.89
CA ARG A 100 24.81 -21.63 10.68
C ARG A 100 25.63 -20.74 9.76
N GLN A 101 25.07 -20.38 8.61
CA GLN A 101 25.70 -19.49 7.63
C GLN A 101 26.12 -18.16 8.27
N GLN A 102 25.23 -17.52 9.03
CA GLN A 102 25.51 -16.28 9.71
C GLN A 102 26.56 -16.45 10.82
N HIS A 103 26.43 -17.48 11.66
CA HIS A 103 27.36 -17.74 12.74
C HIS A 103 28.78 -18.04 12.24
N LEU A 104 28.92 -18.87 11.20
CA LEU A 104 30.22 -19.20 10.61
C LEU A 104 30.87 -17.97 9.96
N LEU A 105 30.07 -17.14 9.28
CA LEU A 105 30.56 -15.89 8.69
C LEU A 105 30.98 -14.86 9.75
N GLU A 106 30.19 -14.70 10.82
CA GLU A 106 30.52 -13.83 11.97
C GLU A 106 31.80 -14.32 12.69
N ASN A 107 31.95 -15.63 12.85
CA ASN A 107 33.14 -16.22 13.44
C ASN A 107 34.38 -15.96 12.57
N LEU A 108 34.27 -16.14 11.25
CA LEU A 108 35.37 -15.82 10.33
C LEU A 108 35.73 -14.33 10.44
N ARG A 109 34.74 -13.45 10.34
CA ARG A 109 34.90 -12.00 10.48
C ARG A 109 35.60 -11.62 11.79
N SER A 110 35.21 -12.22 12.91
CA SER A 110 35.79 -11.91 14.22
C SER A 110 37.27 -12.30 14.36
N LYS A 111 37.74 -13.25 13.54
CA LYS A 111 39.11 -13.76 13.52
C LYS A 111 39.98 -13.12 12.43
N SER A 112 39.38 -12.34 11.52
CA SER A 112 40.07 -11.74 10.37
C SER A 112 40.48 -10.30 10.66
N ASP A 113 41.65 -10.11 11.28
CA ASP A 113 42.21 -8.77 11.52
C ASP A 113 42.89 -8.15 10.28
N GLN A 114 43.20 -8.96 9.27
CA GLN A 114 43.83 -8.53 8.02
C GLN A 114 43.53 -9.53 6.89
N ILE A 115 43.73 -9.13 5.65
CA ILE A 115 43.69 -10.02 4.48
C ILE A 115 44.88 -10.97 4.58
N THR A 116 44.60 -12.27 4.57
CA THR A 116 45.60 -13.34 4.55
C THR A 116 45.45 -14.21 3.31
N THR A 117 46.51 -14.96 2.98
CA THR A 117 46.48 -15.94 1.89
C THR A 117 45.40 -17.00 2.11
N GLU A 118 45.15 -17.38 3.37
CA GLU A 118 44.10 -18.32 3.75
C GLU A 118 42.72 -17.74 3.46
N LEU A 119 42.46 -16.48 3.82
CA LEU A 119 41.17 -15.83 3.56
C LEU A 119 40.91 -15.68 2.05
N ILE A 120 41.92 -15.29 1.27
CA ILE A 120 41.82 -15.23 -0.20
C ILE A 120 41.53 -16.61 -0.78
N THR A 121 42.19 -17.65 -0.28
CA THR A 121 41.98 -19.04 -0.74
C THR A 121 40.55 -19.50 -0.45
N GLN A 122 40.04 -19.27 0.77
CA GLN A 122 38.66 -19.61 1.13
C GLN A 122 37.64 -18.88 0.23
N VAL A 123 37.83 -17.59 -0.04
CA VAL A 123 36.94 -16.84 -0.94
C VAL A 123 37.01 -17.39 -2.36
N ARG A 124 38.20 -17.70 -2.88
CA ARG A 124 38.38 -18.28 -4.21
C ARG A 124 37.68 -19.64 -4.34
N GLU A 125 37.88 -20.53 -3.36
CA GLU A 125 37.22 -21.84 -3.32
C GLU A 125 35.70 -21.71 -3.21
N SER A 126 35.20 -20.77 -2.40
CA SER A 126 33.76 -20.52 -2.29
C SER A 126 33.15 -20.04 -3.61
N LEU A 127 33.88 -19.21 -4.35
CA LEU A 127 33.47 -18.69 -5.65
C LEU A 127 33.42 -19.81 -6.69
N THR A 128 34.46 -20.64 -6.77
CA THR A 128 34.50 -21.82 -7.66
C THR A 128 33.37 -22.79 -7.35
N SER A 129 33.18 -23.14 -6.08
CA SER A 129 32.11 -24.04 -5.64
C SER A 129 30.72 -23.50 -6.00
N TYR A 130 30.49 -22.20 -5.81
CA TYR A 130 29.22 -21.57 -6.14
C TYR A 130 28.99 -21.54 -7.65
N GLU A 131 30.00 -21.20 -8.44
CA GLU A 131 29.94 -21.18 -9.91
C GLU A 131 29.59 -22.56 -10.48
N GLU A 132 30.26 -23.61 -9.99
CA GLU A 132 30.02 -25.01 -10.37
C GLU A 132 28.60 -25.47 -10.05
N ASN A 133 28.06 -25.02 -8.91
CA ASN A 133 26.74 -25.43 -8.46
C ASN A 133 25.58 -24.59 -9.01
N THR A 134 25.86 -23.49 -9.71
CA THR A 134 24.86 -22.56 -10.23
C THR A 134 24.99 -22.36 -11.74
N ILE A 135 25.76 -21.36 -12.17
CA ILE A 135 25.84 -20.91 -13.57
C ILE A 135 26.41 -22.00 -14.47
N LYS A 136 27.42 -22.77 -14.05
CA LYS A 136 28.00 -23.85 -14.87
C LYS A 136 27.05 -25.02 -15.10
N LYS A 137 26.11 -25.30 -14.17
CA LYS A 137 25.04 -26.29 -14.40
C LYS A 137 24.08 -25.85 -15.51
N LEU A 138 23.87 -24.55 -15.67
CA LEU A 138 22.97 -23.99 -16.67
C LEU A 138 23.64 -23.78 -18.04
N LEU A 139 24.86 -23.25 -18.05
CA LEU A 139 25.55 -22.82 -19.28
C LEU A 139 26.61 -23.83 -19.79
N GLY A 140 26.99 -24.82 -18.98
CA GLY A 140 28.11 -25.73 -19.25
C GLY A 140 29.47 -25.14 -18.85
N ALA A 141 30.50 -25.98 -18.81
CA ALA A 141 31.83 -25.64 -18.27
C ALA A 141 32.75 -24.85 -19.23
N ASN A 142 32.26 -24.44 -20.40
CA ASN A 142 33.11 -23.95 -21.50
C ASN A 142 33.35 -22.43 -21.51
N CYS A 143 32.74 -21.67 -20.60
CA CYS A 143 32.91 -20.22 -20.51
C CYS A 143 33.46 -19.81 -19.14
N SER A 144 34.36 -18.84 -19.11
CA SER A 144 34.89 -18.25 -17.87
C SER A 144 33.87 -17.30 -17.23
N LEU A 145 33.95 -17.13 -15.90
CA LEU A 145 33.09 -16.20 -15.17
C LEU A 145 33.20 -14.75 -15.69
N GLU A 146 34.39 -14.32 -16.09
CA GLU A 146 34.61 -12.96 -16.63
C GLU A 146 33.86 -12.73 -17.94
N GLU A 147 33.90 -13.71 -18.86
CA GLU A 147 33.16 -13.65 -20.12
C GLU A 147 31.64 -13.62 -19.87
N ILE A 148 31.16 -14.39 -18.90
CA ILE A 148 29.75 -14.45 -18.54
C ILE A 148 29.28 -13.11 -17.95
N LEU A 149 30.04 -12.52 -17.02
CA LEU A 149 29.71 -11.22 -16.43
C LEU A 149 29.77 -10.10 -17.46
N LEU A 150 30.76 -10.12 -18.36
CA LEU A 150 30.90 -9.16 -19.44
C LEU A 150 29.70 -9.24 -20.40
N LYS A 151 29.35 -10.46 -20.83
CA LYS A 151 28.21 -10.69 -21.71
C LYS A 151 26.90 -10.27 -21.06
N ALA A 152 26.69 -10.58 -19.78
CA ALA A 152 25.52 -10.15 -19.02
C ALA A 152 25.38 -8.61 -18.95
N GLY A 153 26.50 -7.90 -18.89
CA GLY A 153 26.54 -6.43 -18.88
C GLY A 153 26.30 -5.79 -20.25
N GLN A 154 26.73 -6.44 -21.34
CA GLN A 154 26.64 -5.91 -22.70
C GLN A 154 25.34 -6.29 -23.42
N GLU A 155 24.76 -7.45 -23.11
CA GLU A 155 23.60 -8.01 -23.78
C GLU A 155 22.39 -8.19 -22.82
N PRO A 156 21.60 -7.12 -22.57
CA PRO A 156 20.47 -7.18 -21.63
C PRO A 156 19.37 -8.18 -22.08
N LYS A 157 19.21 -8.38 -23.40
CA LYS A 157 18.29 -9.39 -23.94
C LYS A 157 18.71 -10.81 -23.57
N TRP A 158 19.99 -11.13 -23.71
CA TRP A 158 20.52 -12.44 -23.32
C TRP A 158 20.36 -12.69 -21.81
N LYS A 159 20.63 -11.67 -20.98
CA LYS A 159 20.37 -11.75 -19.53
C LYS A 159 18.90 -12.05 -19.24
N ALA A 160 17.96 -11.37 -19.91
CA ALA A 160 16.53 -11.61 -19.75
C ALA A 160 16.11 -13.03 -20.20
N GLU A 161 16.68 -13.54 -21.31
CA GLU A 161 16.45 -14.92 -21.77
C GLU A 161 16.95 -15.96 -20.76
N MET A 162 18.12 -15.75 -20.14
CA MET A 162 18.64 -16.65 -19.12
C MET A 162 17.80 -16.62 -17.84
N VAL A 163 17.36 -15.43 -17.41
CA VAL A 163 16.43 -15.28 -16.27
C VAL A 163 15.09 -15.97 -16.54
N ALA A 164 14.61 -15.94 -17.78
CA ALA A 164 13.39 -16.67 -18.16
C ALA A 164 13.56 -18.20 -18.13
N LYS A 165 14.79 -18.71 -18.35
CA LYS A 165 15.11 -20.15 -18.22
C LYS A 165 15.32 -20.57 -16.77
N GLU A 166 15.97 -19.72 -15.99
CA GLU A 166 16.26 -19.93 -14.56
C GLU A 166 16.12 -18.60 -13.83
N GLU A 167 15.03 -18.47 -13.07
CA GLU A 167 14.64 -17.22 -12.42
C GLU A 167 15.72 -16.67 -11.47
N LYS A 168 16.57 -17.55 -10.89
CA LYS A 168 17.65 -17.17 -9.97
C LYS A 168 18.93 -16.70 -10.67
N PHE A 169 19.02 -16.81 -12.00
CA PHE A 169 20.24 -16.53 -12.75
C PHE A 169 20.81 -15.13 -12.48
N GLY A 170 19.94 -14.11 -12.41
CA GLY A 170 20.36 -12.74 -12.11
C GLY A 170 21.05 -12.61 -10.75
N MET A 171 20.49 -13.25 -9.72
CA MET A 171 21.08 -13.25 -8.38
C MET A 171 22.42 -13.98 -8.32
N TRP A 172 22.56 -15.08 -9.07
CA TRP A 172 23.82 -15.81 -9.14
C TRP A 172 24.93 -14.95 -9.73
N LEU A 173 24.63 -14.22 -10.81
CA LEU A 173 25.56 -13.26 -11.41
C LEU A 173 25.96 -12.16 -10.44
N ASP A 174 25.00 -11.59 -9.70
CA ASP A 174 25.29 -10.50 -8.77
C ASP A 174 26.17 -10.98 -7.60
N ALA A 175 25.89 -12.17 -7.05
CA ALA A 175 26.68 -12.77 -5.98
C ALA A 175 28.12 -13.09 -6.44
N LEU A 176 28.27 -13.72 -7.61
CA LEU A 176 29.56 -14.05 -8.19
C LEU A 176 30.35 -12.79 -8.58
N GLY A 177 29.70 -11.81 -9.19
CA GLY A 177 30.32 -10.55 -9.58
C GLY A 177 30.77 -9.71 -8.38
N SER A 178 29.99 -9.67 -7.31
CA SER A 178 30.37 -9.01 -6.06
C SER A 178 31.58 -9.69 -5.41
N ALA A 179 31.57 -11.03 -5.33
CA ALA A 179 32.66 -11.81 -4.77
C ALA A 179 33.95 -11.65 -5.59
N GLN A 180 33.86 -11.72 -6.93
CA GLN A 180 35.00 -11.58 -7.82
C GLN A 180 35.63 -10.19 -7.71
N LYS A 181 34.82 -9.11 -7.75
CA LYS A 181 35.32 -7.74 -7.57
C LYS A 181 36.07 -7.57 -6.26
N SER A 182 35.53 -8.12 -5.18
CA SER A 182 36.12 -8.04 -3.85
C SER A 182 37.41 -8.85 -3.74
N LEU A 183 37.45 -10.04 -4.35
CA LEU A 183 38.63 -10.89 -4.43
C LEU A 183 39.76 -10.24 -5.24
N THR A 184 39.46 -9.64 -6.39
CA THR A 184 40.45 -8.94 -7.23
C THR A 184 41.09 -7.78 -6.46
N ARG A 185 40.26 -6.95 -5.79
CA ARG A 185 40.74 -5.86 -4.93
C ARG A 185 41.64 -6.38 -3.81
N ALA A 186 41.21 -7.42 -3.09
CA ALA A 186 41.96 -7.97 -1.98
C ALA A 186 43.30 -8.58 -2.42
N SER A 187 43.33 -9.26 -3.57
CA SER A 187 44.57 -9.82 -4.14
C SER A 187 45.57 -8.71 -4.47
N SER A 188 45.13 -7.62 -5.11
CA SER A 188 46.02 -6.48 -5.41
C SER A 188 46.57 -5.80 -4.16
N LEU A 189 45.78 -5.72 -3.08
CA LEU A 189 46.23 -5.15 -1.80
C LEU A 189 47.27 -6.03 -1.09
N LEU A 190 47.11 -7.36 -1.20
CA LEU A 190 48.07 -8.30 -0.63
C LEU A 190 49.43 -8.20 -1.34
N ASP A 191 49.43 -8.02 -2.67
CA ASP A 191 50.65 -7.88 -3.48
C ASP A 191 51.38 -6.54 -3.22
N GLN A 192 50.66 -5.46 -2.95
CA GLN A 192 51.22 -4.10 -2.79
C GLN A 192 51.71 -3.80 -1.36
N SER A 193 51.55 -4.71 -0.40
CA SER A 193 51.98 -4.59 1.01
C SER A 193 51.55 -3.30 1.75
N SER A 194 50.61 -2.53 1.19
CA SER A 194 50.13 -1.24 1.70
C SER A 194 48.61 -1.23 1.76
N GLY A 195 48.04 -0.83 2.89
CA GLY A 195 46.58 -0.74 3.08
C GLY A 195 45.89 -2.02 3.57
N ASN A 196 46.62 -3.10 3.90
CA ASN A 196 46.04 -4.28 4.55
C ASN A 196 45.55 -3.91 5.96
N SER A 197 44.26 -4.11 6.22
CA SER A 197 43.62 -3.74 7.48
C SER A 197 42.40 -4.62 7.73
N ARG A 198 41.93 -4.62 8.97
CA ARG A 198 40.66 -5.27 9.35
C ARG A 198 39.51 -4.81 8.49
N THR A 199 39.43 -3.52 8.20
CA THR A 199 38.38 -2.95 7.34
C THR A 199 38.41 -3.53 5.93
N GLU A 200 39.59 -3.76 5.33
CA GLU A 200 39.67 -4.38 4.00
C GLU A 200 39.38 -5.89 4.04
N ALA A 201 39.74 -6.59 5.13
CA ALA A 201 39.36 -7.98 5.34
C ALA A 201 37.83 -8.13 5.49
N GLU A 202 37.20 -7.25 6.28
CA GLU A 202 35.75 -7.19 6.43
C GLU A 202 35.05 -6.88 5.10
N ARG A 203 35.60 -5.95 4.29
CA ARG A 203 35.06 -5.68 2.94
C ARG A 203 35.15 -6.88 2.01
N LEU A 204 36.24 -7.65 2.05
CA LEU A 204 36.36 -8.89 1.27
C LEU A 204 35.28 -9.90 1.69
N ILE A 205 35.11 -10.11 3.00
CA ILE A 205 34.11 -11.02 3.57
C ILE A 205 32.69 -10.56 3.18
N ASP A 206 32.41 -9.27 3.27
CA ASP A 206 31.08 -8.72 2.94
C ASP A 206 30.75 -8.85 1.48
N GLY A 207 31.68 -8.48 0.61
CA GLY A 207 31.51 -8.59 -0.83
C GLY A 207 31.38 -10.04 -1.32
N ALA A 208 31.95 -11.00 -0.59
CA ALA A 208 31.85 -12.44 -0.87
C ALA A 208 30.80 -13.18 -0.01
N SER A 209 30.08 -12.49 0.87
CA SER A 209 29.26 -13.11 1.94
C SER A 209 28.27 -14.16 1.45
N GLU A 210 27.61 -13.92 0.32
CA GLU A 210 26.62 -14.84 -0.27
C GLU A 210 27.19 -16.17 -0.74
N VAL A 211 28.39 -16.16 -1.33
CA VAL A 211 29.07 -17.38 -1.78
C VAL A 211 29.83 -18.03 -0.63
N LEU A 212 30.49 -17.21 0.19
CA LEU A 212 31.34 -17.64 1.30
C LEU A 212 30.53 -18.30 2.41
N SER A 213 29.38 -17.74 2.80
CA SER A 213 28.56 -18.31 3.87
C SER A 213 28.03 -19.71 3.53
N LYS A 214 27.62 -19.94 2.27
CA LYS A 214 27.17 -21.27 1.81
C LYS A 214 28.30 -22.28 1.78
N TRP A 215 29.48 -21.87 1.30
CA TRP A 215 30.65 -22.73 1.31
C TRP A 215 31.07 -23.07 2.75
N LEU A 216 31.12 -22.09 3.65
CA LEU A 216 31.40 -22.32 5.07
C LEU A 216 30.41 -23.29 5.70
N ASP A 217 29.12 -23.16 5.40
CA ASP A 217 28.09 -24.10 5.90
C ASP A 217 28.30 -25.52 5.36
N GLN A 218 28.72 -25.67 4.10
CA GLN A 218 29.05 -26.98 3.53
C GLN A 218 30.27 -27.62 4.23
N GLN A 219 31.30 -26.83 4.58
CA GLN A 219 32.52 -27.34 5.20
C GLN A 219 32.36 -27.60 6.71
N TYR A 220 31.71 -26.68 7.41
CA TYR A 220 31.74 -26.60 8.88
C TYR A 220 30.35 -26.63 9.52
N GLY A 221 29.27 -26.62 8.75
CA GLY A 221 27.90 -26.60 9.28
C GLY A 221 27.60 -27.78 10.20
N SER A 222 28.18 -28.95 9.94
CA SER A 222 28.05 -30.16 10.78
C SER A 222 28.60 -30.00 12.20
N THR A 223 29.49 -29.02 12.42
CA THR A 223 30.08 -28.74 13.74
C THR A 223 29.17 -27.88 14.62
N ILE A 224 28.16 -27.23 14.04
CA ILE A 224 27.28 -26.29 14.74
C ILE A 224 26.11 -27.04 15.39
N THR A 225 26.24 -27.31 16.69
CA THR A 225 25.25 -28.10 17.44
C THR A 225 24.55 -27.31 18.55
N ASP A 226 25.05 -26.11 18.89
CA ASP A 226 24.49 -25.30 19.96
C ASP A 226 23.13 -24.70 19.58
N ARG A 227 22.08 -25.11 20.31
CA ARG A 227 20.70 -24.63 20.15
C ARG A 227 20.57 -23.12 20.30
N ALA A 228 21.43 -22.48 21.10
CA ALA A 228 21.40 -21.05 21.34
C ALA A 228 21.67 -20.23 20.05
N ILE A 229 22.46 -20.78 19.12
CA ILE A 229 22.77 -20.12 17.83
C ILE A 229 21.51 -19.98 16.98
N PHE A 230 20.72 -21.05 16.86
CA PHE A 230 19.46 -21.06 16.11
C PHE A 230 18.42 -20.18 16.77
N LYS A 231 18.29 -20.29 18.10
CA LYS A 231 17.35 -19.49 18.89
C LYS A 231 17.64 -17.98 18.78
N LYS A 232 18.91 -17.58 18.79
CA LYS A 232 19.32 -16.17 18.64
C LYS A 232 18.78 -15.56 17.34
N LEU A 233 18.90 -16.29 16.22
CA LEU A 233 18.38 -15.84 14.92
C LEU A 233 16.85 -15.72 14.95
N ALA A 234 16.17 -16.76 15.45
CA ALA A 234 14.71 -16.80 15.50
C ALA A 234 14.13 -15.66 16.35
N VAL A 235 14.67 -15.43 17.55
CA VAL A 235 14.23 -14.35 18.45
C VAL A 235 14.41 -12.96 17.81
N TYR A 236 15.52 -12.75 17.11
CA TYR A 236 15.77 -11.48 16.42
C TYR A 236 14.70 -11.21 15.34
N TRP A 237 14.44 -12.19 14.48
CA TRP A 237 13.47 -12.03 13.39
C TRP A 237 12.02 -12.06 13.87
N GLU A 238 11.71 -12.79 14.95
CA GLU A 238 10.40 -12.72 15.61
C GLU A 238 10.12 -11.30 16.09
N LYS A 239 11.06 -10.69 16.81
CA LYS A 239 10.94 -9.29 17.24
C LYS A 239 10.76 -8.36 16.04
N SER A 240 11.61 -8.50 15.02
CA SER A 240 11.52 -7.67 13.80
C SER A 240 10.17 -7.83 13.09
N PHE A 241 9.61 -9.04 13.05
CA PHE A 241 8.30 -9.30 12.47
C PHE A 241 7.20 -8.56 13.22
N PHE A 242 7.15 -8.67 14.56
CA PHE A 242 6.13 -7.98 15.35
C PHE A 242 6.30 -6.46 15.33
N ASP A 243 7.53 -5.94 15.29
CA ASP A 243 7.79 -4.51 15.11
C ASP A 243 7.21 -4.02 13.77
N ASP A 244 7.35 -4.79 12.69
CA ASP A 244 6.78 -4.45 11.39
C ASP A 244 5.24 -4.57 11.36
N MET A 245 4.66 -5.59 12.00
CA MET A 245 3.21 -5.74 12.14
C MET A 245 2.61 -4.56 12.94
N ALA A 246 3.27 -4.15 14.02
CA ALA A 246 2.85 -3.01 14.83
C ALA A 246 2.89 -1.70 14.02
N LYS A 247 3.93 -1.47 13.20
CA LYS A 247 3.99 -0.30 12.28
C LYS A 247 2.83 -0.28 11.30
N LEU A 248 2.32 -1.44 10.88
CA LEU A 248 1.15 -1.58 9.99
C LEU A 248 -0.20 -1.52 10.72
N GLY A 249 -0.21 -1.31 12.04
CA GLY A 249 -1.44 -1.27 12.85
C GLY A 249 -2.10 -2.64 13.02
N VAL A 250 -1.36 -3.73 12.81
CA VAL A 250 -1.81 -5.08 13.13
C VAL A 250 -1.76 -5.26 14.64
N GLU A 251 -2.88 -5.66 15.22
CA GLU A 251 -2.98 -5.95 16.64
C GLU A 251 -2.39 -7.34 16.96
N PRO A 252 -1.83 -7.54 18.16
CA PRO A 252 -1.29 -8.84 18.56
C PRO A 252 -2.40 -9.91 18.63
N PRO A 253 -2.05 -11.20 18.46
CA PRO A 253 -2.98 -12.29 18.69
C PRO A 253 -3.36 -12.39 20.17
N THR A 254 -4.52 -13.01 20.45
CA THR A 254 -4.95 -13.31 21.82
C THR A 254 -3.99 -14.31 22.48
N VAL A 255 -3.50 -15.29 21.71
CA VAL A 255 -2.52 -16.28 22.16
C VAL A 255 -1.44 -16.42 21.10
N LEU A 256 -0.17 -16.35 21.52
CA LEU A 256 1.00 -16.58 20.69
C LEU A 256 1.68 -17.87 21.12
N THR A 257 1.90 -18.80 20.20
CA THR A 257 2.62 -20.06 20.46
C THR A 257 3.93 -20.12 19.68
N ARG A 258 4.94 -20.81 20.20
CA ARG A 258 6.22 -21.05 19.51
C ARG A 258 6.48 -22.53 19.43
N VAL A 259 7.02 -23.02 18.32
CA VAL A 259 7.27 -24.46 18.14
C VAL A 259 8.19 -24.99 19.23
N SER A 260 9.23 -24.22 19.58
CA SER A 260 10.19 -24.63 20.60
C SER A 260 9.59 -24.83 21.99
N ASP A 261 8.43 -24.22 22.29
CA ASP A 261 7.71 -24.36 23.56
C ASP A 261 6.82 -25.62 23.59
N TYR A 262 6.58 -26.28 22.46
CA TYR A 262 5.60 -27.39 22.32
C TYR A 262 6.23 -28.72 21.82
N VAL A 263 7.56 -28.86 21.87
CA VAL A 263 8.23 -30.04 21.29
C VAL A 263 7.82 -31.33 22.01
N GLU A 264 7.61 -31.30 23.32
CA GLU A 264 7.17 -32.47 24.09
C GLU A 264 5.75 -32.91 23.70
N GLU A 265 4.83 -31.95 23.57
CA GLU A 265 3.46 -32.16 23.11
C GLU A 265 3.45 -32.69 21.68
N ILE A 266 4.35 -32.21 20.80
CA ILE A 266 4.47 -32.71 19.44
C ILE A 266 4.85 -34.21 19.46
N VAL A 267 5.82 -34.62 20.28
CA VAL A 267 6.20 -36.03 20.38
C VAL A 267 5.02 -36.88 20.83
N GLN A 268 4.28 -36.45 21.85
CA GLN A 268 3.09 -37.18 22.34
C GLN A 268 1.99 -37.27 21.28
N TYR A 269 1.76 -36.17 20.55
CA TYR A 269 0.76 -36.12 19.48
C TYR A 269 1.11 -37.09 18.34
N VAL A 270 2.37 -37.12 17.92
CA VAL A 270 2.86 -38.03 16.88
C VAL A 270 2.77 -39.49 17.34
N GLN A 271 3.11 -39.80 18.60
CA GLN A 271 2.93 -41.15 19.15
C GLN A 271 1.47 -41.61 19.01
N ARG A 272 0.51 -40.73 19.32
CA ARG A 272 -0.91 -41.06 19.22
C ARG A 272 -1.35 -41.34 17.77
N ILE A 273 -0.80 -40.61 16.79
CA ILE A 273 -1.06 -40.90 15.36
C ILE A 273 -0.47 -42.26 14.96
N VAL A 274 0.73 -42.60 15.46
CA VAL A 274 1.36 -43.92 15.25
C VAL A 274 0.52 -45.04 15.88
N GLU A 275 0.04 -44.87 17.11
CA GLU A 275 -0.84 -45.83 17.80
C GLU A 275 -2.13 -46.12 17.02
N ARG A 276 -2.67 -45.12 16.31
CA ARG A 276 -3.85 -45.26 15.47
C ARG A 276 -3.57 -45.87 14.09
N GLY A 277 -2.30 -46.13 13.76
CA GLY A 277 -1.90 -46.76 12.50
C GLY A 277 -1.80 -45.80 11.31
N PHE A 278 -1.83 -44.49 11.54
CA PHE A 278 -1.74 -43.46 10.48
C PHE A 278 -0.32 -42.88 10.32
N ALA A 279 0.66 -43.40 11.06
CA ALA A 279 2.06 -43.03 10.92
C ALA A 279 2.97 -44.22 11.20
N TYR A 280 4.17 -44.18 10.65
CA TYR A 280 5.18 -45.23 10.84
C TYR A 280 6.58 -44.64 11.09
N VAL A 281 7.40 -45.39 11.80
CA VAL A 281 8.79 -45.04 12.12
C VAL A 281 9.72 -45.65 11.06
N TYR A 282 10.68 -44.87 10.57
CA TYR A 282 11.75 -45.34 9.70
C TYR A 282 13.05 -44.57 10.01
N ASP A 283 14.12 -45.31 10.32
CA ASP A 283 15.45 -44.78 10.69
C ASP A 283 15.39 -43.57 11.65
N GLY A 284 14.65 -43.68 12.76
CA GLY A 284 14.51 -42.61 13.77
C GLY A 284 13.70 -41.38 13.33
N SER A 285 13.17 -41.37 12.10
CA SER A 285 12.17 -40.41 11.64
C SER A 285 10.77 -41.03 11.69
N VAL A 286 9.73 -40.19 11.70
CA VAL A 286 8.33 -40.61 11.68
C VAL A 286 7.63 -39.94 10.51
N TYR A 287 6.93 -40.73 9.71
CA TYR A 287 6.19 -40.27 8.54
C TYR A 287 4.70 -40.55 8.70
N PHE A 288 3.87 -39.63 8.22
CA PHE A 288 2.43 -39.83 8.09
C PHE A 288 2.15 -40.75 6.89
N ASP A 289 1.38 -41.81 7.11
CA ASP A 289 1.02 -42.78 6.09
C ASP A 289 -0.27 -42.34 5.39
N VAL A 290 -0.13 -41.63 4.27
CA VAL A 290 -1.28 -41.11 3.52
C VAL A 290 -2.15 -42.25 3.00
N GLY A 291 -1.54 -43.37 2.62
CA GLY A 291 -2.24 -44.55 2.12
C GLY A 291 -3.07 -45.25 3.20
N ALA A 292 -2.60 -45.26 4.44
CA ALA A 292 -3.36 -45.80 5.57
C ALA A 292 -4.51 -44.88 6.02
N PHE A 293 -4.39 -43.56 5.84
CA PHE A 293 -5.39 -42.58 6.27
C PHE A 293 -6.49 -42.34 5.22
N ASP A 294 -6.15 -42.16 3.94
CA ASP A 294 -7.13 -41.81 2.90
C ASP A 294 -8.10 -42.97 2.64
N GLY A 295 -9.38 -42.80 3.00
CA GLY A 295 -10.39 -43.84 2.91
C GLY A 295 -10.51 -44.75 4.13
N ALA A 296 -9.78 -44.49 5.23
CA ALA A 296 -9.92 -45.27 6.46
C ALA A 296 -11.31 -45.11 7.09
N GLU A 297 -11.98 -46.23 7.36
CA GLU A 297 -13.34 -46.26 7.92
C GLU A 297 -13.30 -46.19 9.46
N VAL A 298 -14.09 -45.27 10.03
CA VAL A 298 -14.36 -45.19 11.47
C VAL A 298 -15.81 -45.60 11.70
N LYS A 299 -16.01 -46.80 12.26
CA LYS A 299 -17.34 -47.42 12.43
C LYS A 299 -18.10 -46.91 13.65
N GLU A 300 -17.39 -46.60 14.72
CA GLU A 300 -17.96 -46.16 16.00
C GLU A 300 -17.21 -44.93 16.53
N HIS A 301 -17.94 -43.84 16.78
CA HIS A 301 -17.41 -42.62 17.39
C HIS A 301 -18.45 -42.00 18.35
N ALA A 302 -17.99 -41.48 19.49
CA ALA A 302 -18.87 -40.97 20.56
C ALA A 302 -19.65 -39.68 20.23
N GLY A 303 -19.47 -39.12 19.02
CA GLY A 303 -20.08 -37.85 18.61
C GLY A 303 -20.39 -37.73 17.11
N TYR A 304 -20.06 -38.74 16.31
CA TYR A 304 -20.30 -38.74 14.87
C TYR A 304 -20.86 -40.12 14.45
N GLY A 305 -21.69 -40.16 13.42
CA GLY A 305 -22.02 -41.42 12.74
C GLY A 305 -20.80 -41.99 12.00
N PRO A 306 -20.92 -43.18 11.38
CA PRO A 306 -19.83 -43.78 10.61
C PRO A 306 -19.31 -42.82 9.53
N PHE A 307 -17.99 -42.68 9.41
CA PHE A 307 -17.36 -41.81 8.42
C PHE A 307 -16.06 -42.41 7.88
N HIS A 308 -15.54 -41.81 6.81
CA HIS A 308 -14.24 -42.15 6.25
C HIS A 308 -13.31 -40.94 6.34
N HIS A 309 -12.07 -41.19 6.71
CA HIS A 309 -11.02 -40.18 6.56
C HIS A 309 -10.76 -39.90 5.09
N CYS A 310 -10.39 -38.66 4.77
CA CYS A 310 -10.12 -38.24 3.40
C CYS A 310 -8.91 -37.32 3.39
N TYR A 311 -7.91 -37.69 2.61
CA TYR A 311 -6.72 -36.88 2.41
C TYR A 311 -6.87 -35.94 1.21
N ALA A 312 -6.17 -34.81 1.32
CA ALA A 312 -6.23 -33.56 0.56
C ALA A 312 -7.65 -33.05 0.27
N LYS A 313 -8.34 -32.55 1.29
CA LYS A 313 -9.69 -31.98 1.18
C LYS A 313 -9.70 -30.59 0.55
N LEU A 314 -8.68 -29.75 0.80
CA LEU A 314 -8.58 -28.39 0.26
C LEU A 314 -8.13 -28.40 -1.21
N GLN A 315 -7.09 -29.17 -1.52
CA GLN A 315 -6.56 -29.31 -2.88
C GLN A 315 -6.46 -30.77 -3.34
N PRO A 316 -7.60 -31.45 -3.58
CA PRO A 316 -7.60 -32.84 -4.06
C PRO A 316 -6.78 -33.06 -5.34
N GLY A 317 -6.74 -32.06 -6.23
CA GLY A 317 -5.97 -32.10 -7.47
C GLY A 317 -4.46 -31.97 -7.30
N SER A 318 -3.99 -31.54 -6.12
CA SER A 318 -2.56 -31.34 -5.83
C SER A 318 -1.90 -32.57 -5.21
N LYS A 319 -2.65 -33.65 -4.91
CA LYS A 319 -2.13 -34.91 -4.33
C LYS A 319 -0.93 -35.50 -5.07
N ALA A 320 -0.85 -35.29 -6.38
CA ALA A 320 0.21 -35.82 -7.24
C ALA A 320 1.28 -34.76 -7.62
N ASN A 321 1.20 -33.54 -7.08
CA ASN A 321 2.13 -32.47 -7.39
C ASN A 321 3.44 -32.62 -6.61
N LYS A 322 4.38 -33.37 -7.20
CA LYS A 322 5.70 -33.67 -6.60
C LYS A 322 6.46 -32.43 -6.13
N LYS A 323 6.42 -31.33 -6.89
CA LYS A 323 7.16 -30.11 -6.55
C LYS A 323 6.66 -29.49 -5.24
N LEU A 324 5.35 -29.35 -5.07
CA LEU A 324 4.76 -28.79 -3.85
C LEU A 324 5.01 -29.70 -2.64
N MET A 325 5.02 -31.02 -2.86
CA MET A 325 5.30 -32.00 -1.81
C MET A 325 6.77 -31.92 -1.37
N GLU A 326 7.71 -31.86 -2.32
CA GLU A 326 9.14 -31.66 -2.04
C GLU A 326 9.41 -30.33 -1.30
N GLU A 327 8.68 -29.27 -1.66
CA GLU A 327 8.76 -27.98 -0.94
C GLU A 327 8.27 -28.10 0.51
N GLY A 328 7.22 -28.90 0.77
CA GLY A 328 6.71 -29.18 2.11
C GLY A 328 7.66 -30.01 2.99
N GLU A 329 8.54 -30.81 2.39
CA GLU A 329 9.54 -31.61 3.09
C GLU A 329 10.70 -30.80 3.66
N GLY A 330 10.94 -29.58 3.18
CA GLY A 330 12.01 -28.72 3.67
C GLY A 330 13.37 -28.94 2.98
N ALA A 331 14.18 -27.88 3.01
CA ALA A 331 15.39 -27.76 2.21
C ALA A 331 16.55 -28.69 2.65
N LEU A 332 16.54 -29.22 3.87
CA LEU A 332 17.58 -30.13 4.38
C LEU A 332 17.27 -31.61 4.10
N SER A 333 16.07 -31.90 3.62
CA SER A 333 15.59 -33.26 3.32
C SER A 333 15.87 -33.70 1.87
N VAL A 334 16.26 -32.78 0.98
CA VAL A 334 16.54 -33.08 -0.44
C VAL A 334 18.02 -33.44 -0.64
N HIS A 335 18.31 -34.71 -0.98
CA HIS A 335 19.67 -35.15 -1.34
C HIS A 335 19.96 -34.88 -2.83
N PRO A 336 21.07 -34.20 -3.20
CA PRO A 336 21.42 -33.93 -4.60
C PRO A 336 21.81 -35.16 -5.44
N ALA A 337 21.95 -36.34 -4.83
CA ALA A 337 22.54 -37.52 -5.46
C ALA A 337 21.68 -38.79 -5.42
N SER A 338 20.43 -38.73 -4.95
CA SER A 338 19.53 -39.89 -4.96
C SER A 338 18.11 -39.48 -5.30
N SER A 339 17.70 -39.75 -6.53
CA SER A 339 16.31 -39.77 -7.00
C SER A 339 15.46 -40.89 -6.38
N ALA A 340 15.89 -41.45 -5.25
CA ALA A 340 15.20 -42.47 -4.49
C ALA A 340 14.93 -41.93 -3.08
N VAL A 341 13.64 -41.85 -2.76
CA VAL A 341 13.09 -41.60 -1.44
C VAL A 341 13.37 -42.85 -0.58
N ASP A 342 14.62 -43.03 -0.16
CA ASP A 342 15.01 -44.22 0.60
C ASP A 342 14.43 -44.08 2.02
N GLY A 343 13.22 -44.63 2.23
CA GLY A 343 12.56 -44.69 3.53
C GLY A 343 11.07 -44.38 3.58
N LYS A 344 10.47 -43.75 2.57
CA LYS A 344 9.01 -43.56 2.54
C LYS A 344 8.30 -44.71 1.85
N ARG A 345 7.13 -45.12 2.37
CA ARG A 345 6.28 -46.14 1.74
C ARG A 345 5.64 -45.59 0.46
N SER A 346 5.25 -44.32 0.51
CA SER A 346 4.68 -43.59 -0.62
C SER A 346 5.37 -42.22 -0.78
N PRO A 347 5.53 -41.72 -2.01
CA PRO A 347 5.96 -40.34 -2.24
C PRO A 347 5.03 -39.30 -1.59
N ALA A 348 3.76 -39.66 -1.35
CA ALA A 348 2.76 -38.82 -0.69
C ALA A 348 2.98 -38.64 0.81
N ASP A 349 3.72 -39.56 1.44
CA ASP A 349 3.95 -39.54 2.88
C ASP A 349 4.82 -38.35 3.26
N PHE A 350 4.53 -37.72 4.40
CA PHE A 350 5.25 -36.53 4.85
C PHE A 350 5.76 -36.67 6.28
N ALA A 351 6.88 -36.01 6.57
CA ALA A 351 7.54 -36.14 7.86
C ALA A 351 6.74 -35.46 8.99
N LEU A 352 6.47 -36.22 10.06
CA LEU A 352 5.97 -35.72 11.34
C LEU A 352 7.13 -35.41 12.30
N TRP A 353 8.15 -36.26 12.29
CA TRP A 353 9.37 -36.11 13.07
C TRP A 353 10.57 -36.47 12.22
N LYS A 354 11.61 -35.64 12.25
CA LYS A 354 12.83 -35.83 11.47
C LYS A 354 13.99 -36.12 12.39
N LYS A 355 14.71 -37.21 12.13
CA LYS A 355 15.98 -37.51 12.80
C LYS A 355 16.97 -36.38 12.57
N SER A 356 17.59 -35.91 13.66
CA SER A 356 18.54 -34.80 13.59
C SER A 356 19.86 -35.26 12.98
N LYS A 357 20.38 -34.51 12.02
CA LYS A 357 21.71 -34.72 11.43
C LYS A 357 22.76 -33.89 12.19
N PRO A 358 24.07 -34.22 12.09
CA PRO A 358 25.12 -33.35 12.59
C PRO A 358 24.98 -31.94 11.99
N GLY A 359 25.03 -30.92 12.85
CA GLY A 359 24.78 -29.54 12.44
C GLY A 359 23.32 -29.10 12.49
N GLU A 360 22.38 -29.94 12.94
CA GLU A 360 20.98 -29.57 13.16
C GLU A 360 20.67 -29.57 14.67
N PRO A 361 19.79 -28.67 15.16
CA PRO A 361 19.29 -28.76 16.51
C PRO A 361 18.38 -29.99 16.66
N GLY A 362 18.47 -30.64 17.82
CA GLY A 362 17.65 -31.81 18.14
C GLY A 362 17.09 -31.75 19.56
N TRP A 363 16.02 -32.52 19.75
CA TRP A 363 15.35 -32.80 20.99
C TRP A 363 15.19 -34.31 21.17
N ASP A 364 15.22 -34.75 22.42
CA ASP A 364 15.00 -36.15 22.76
C ASP A 364 13.56 -36.55 22.47
N SER A 365 13.39 -37.75 21.93
CA SER A 365 12.09 -38.37 21.67
C SER A 365 12.19 -39.88 21.82
N VAL A 366 11.06 -40.58 21.79
CA VAL A 366 11.05 -42.06 21.80
C VAL A 366 11.65 -42.68 20.54
N TRP A 367 11.85 -41.91 19.47
CA TRP A 367 12.48 -42.36 18.22
C TRP A 367 13.96 -41.93 18.11
N GLY A 368 14.50 -41.33 19.18
CA GLY A 368 15.84 -40.75 19.23
C GLY A 368 15.86 -39.25 18.99
N MET A 369 17.07 -38.69 18.86
CA MET A 369 17.30 -37.26 18.69
C MET A 369 16.75 -36.77 17.35
N GLY A 370 15.84 -35.79 17.40
CA GLY A 370 15.21 -35.26 16.19
C GLY A 370 14.55 -33.92 16.39
N ARG A 371 13.71 -33.54 15.43
CA ARG A 371 13.01 -32.26 15.41
C ARG A 371 11.67 -32.42 14.68
N PRO A 372 10.69 -31.54 14.96
CA PRO A 372 9.39 -31.59 14.29
C PRO A 372 9.51 -31.39 12.78
N GLY A 373 8.58 -31.99 12.03
CA GLY A 373 8.29 -31.60 10.65
C GLY A 373 7.39 -30.35 10.61
N TRP A 374 7.50 -29.56 9.54
CA TRP A 374 6.84 -28.25 9.44
C TRP A 374 5.32 -28.28 9.72
N HIS A 375 4.61 -29.29 9.23
CA HIS A 375 3.15 -29.38 9.34
C HIS A 375 2.66 -29.71 10.75
N ILE A 376 3.37 -30.59 11.48
CA ILE A 376 2.87 -31.11 12.76
C ILE A 376 2.82 -30.04 13.85
N GLU A 377 3.65 -29.00 13.69
CA GLU A 377 3.75 -27.87 14.60
C GLU A 377 2.41 -27.19 14.81
N CYS A 378 1.77 -26.79 13.71
CA CYS A 378 0.51 -26.05 13.74
C CYS A 378 -0.66 -26.92 14.24
N SER A 379 -0.74 -28.18 13.79
CA SER A 379 -1.72 -29.16 14.29
C SER A 379 -1.71 -29.29 15.82
N VAL A 380 -0.51 -29.39 16.40
CA VAL A 380 -0.32 -29.57 17.84
C VAL A 380 -0.63 -28.30 18.61
N MET A 381 -0.03 -27.16 18.21
CA MET A 381 -0.23 -25.89 18.89
C MET A 381 -1.70 -25.43 18.83
N ALA A 382 -2.35 -25.58 17.68
CA ALA A 382 -3.77 -25.27 17.53
C ALA A 382 -4.63 -26.19 18.41
N SER A 383 -4.37 -27.50 18.40
CA SER A 383 -5.12 -28.47 19.22
C SER A 383 -4.91 -28.26 20.73
N ALA A 384 -3.71 -27.87 21.15
CA ALA A 384 -3.42 -27.59 22.55
C ALA A 384 -4.22 -26.39 23.10
N ILE A 385 -4.50 -25.38 22.26
CA ILE A 385 -5.17 -24.14 22.67
C ILE A 385 -6.68 -24.15 22.37
N LEU A 386 -7.10 -24.78 21.29
CA LEU A 386 -8.47 -24.75 20.77
C LEU A 386 -9.19 -26.11 20.88
N GLY A 387 -8.47 -27.19 21.14
CA GLY A 387 -9.03 -28.53 21.36
C GLY A 387 -9.24 -29.32 20.06
N ASP A 388 -10.34 -30.08 20.03
CA ASP A 388 -10.68 -31.05 18.98
C ASP A 388 -11.29 -30.46 17.70
N GLY A 389 -11.40 -29.13 17.63
CA GLY A 389 -11.76 -28.42 16.42
C GLY A 389 -11.93 -26.92 16.62
N MET A 390 -11.98 -26.17 15.51
CA MET A 390 -12.06 -24.71 15.51
C MET A 390 -13.01 -24.17 14.44
N ASP A 391 -13.44 -22.92 14.62
CA ASP A 391 -14.29 -22.23 13.65
C ASP A 391 -13.49 -21.84 12.41
N ILE A 392 -12.42 -21.09 12.58
CA ILE A 392 -11.66 -20.52 11.47
C ILE A 392 -10.20 -20.97 11.53
N HIS A 393 -9.69 -21.45 10.39
CA HIS A 393 -8.27 -21.60 10.16
C HIS A 393 -7.85 -20.75 8.95
N SER A 394 -6.82 -19.91 9.11
CA SER A 394 -6.41 -18.97 8.06
C SER A 394 -4.92 -18.96 7.77
N GLY A 395 -4.56 -18.45 6.59
CA GLY A 395 -3.19 -18.26 6.14
C GLY A 395 -3.10 -17.76 4.70
N GLY A 396 -1.89 -17.72 4.14
CA GLY A 396 -1.68 -17.46 2.71
C GLY A 396 -2.23 -18.60 1.85
N VAL A 397 -2.66 -18.30 0.62
CA VAL A 397 -3.19 -19.32 -0.32
C VAL A 397 -2.16 -20.40 -0.70
N ASP A 398 -0.86 -20.12 -0.59
CA ASP A 398 0.22 -21.10 -0.68
C ASP A 398 0.17 -22.18 0.40
N LEU A 399 -0.40 -21.87 1.56
CA LEU A 399 -0.50 -22.83 2.66
C LEU A 399 -1.63 -23.83 2.46
N MET A 400 -2.54 -23.64 1.49
CA MET A 400 -3.60 -24.61 1.20
C MET A 400 -3.04 -26.02 0.97
N PHE A 401 -1.92 -26.11 0.24
CA PHE A 401 -1.25 -27.38 -0.02
C PHE A 401 0.27 -27.20 -0.13
N PRO A 402 1.07 -28.07 0.51
CA PRO A 402 0.63 -29.21 1.31
C PRO A 402 0.27 -28.87 2.76
N HIS A 403 0.54 -27.64 3.23
CA HIS A 403 0.55 -27.33 4.67
C HIS A 403 -0.79 -27.60 5.39
N HIS A 404 -1.86 -26.89 5.05
CA HIS A 404 -3.16 -27.03 5.72
C HIS A 404 -3.86 -28.37 5.43
N ASP A 405 -3.65 -28.95 4.23
CA ASP A 405 -4.12 -30.31 3.94
C ASP A 405 -3.45 -31.36 4.84
N ASN A 406 -2.15 -31.20 5.11
CA ASN A 406 -1.41 -32.05 6.05
C ASN A 406 -1.85 -31.79 7.50
N GLU A 407 -2.10 -30.55 7.89
CA GLU A 407 -2.58 -30.22 9.24
C GLU A 407 -3.94 -30.83 9.55
N MET A 408 -4.88 -30.76 8.59
CA MET A 408 -6.17 -31.43 8.72
C MET A 408 -5.99 -32.94 8.87
N ALA A 409 -5.16 -33.56 8.02
CA ALA A 409 -4.94 -35.01 8.08
C ALA A 409 -4.34 -35.44 9.42
N GLN A 410 -3.34 -34.72 9.91
CA GLN A 410 -2.72 -34.97 11.21
C GLN A 410 -3.71 -34.81 12.36
N SER A 411 -4.52 -33.76 12.33
CA SER A 411 -5.43 -33.43 13.42
C SER A 411 -6.66 -34.33 13.45
N GLU A 412 -7.22 -34.65 12.29
CA GLU A 412 -8.30 -35.63 12.17
C GLU A 412 -7.82 -37.04 12.51
N ALA A 413 -6.58 -37.41 12.16
CA ALA A 413 -5.99 -38.67 12.59
C ALA A 413 -5.84 -38.74 14.11
N TYR A 414 -5.36 -37.67 14.76
CA TYR A 414 -5.15 -37.62 16.20
C TYR A 414 -6.48 -37.64 16.99
N HIS A 415 -7.38 -36.70 16.67
CA HIS A 415 -8.68 -36.54 17.33
C HIS A 415 -9.68 -37.61 16.90
N ASN A 416 -9.44 -38.29 15.77
CA ASN A 416 -10.34 -39.28 15.17
C ASN A 416 -11.72 -38.70 14.86
N CYS A 417 -11.72 -37.54 14.21
CA CYS A 417 -12.92 -36.81 13.81
C CYS A 417 -12.97 -36.63 12.28
N PRO A 418 -14.16 -36.42 11.69
CA PRO A 418 -14.30 -36.20 10.25
C PRO A 418 -13.98 -34.76 9.82
N GLN A 419 -13.92 -33.82 10.77
CA GLN A 419 -13.77 -32.40 10.49
C GLN A 419 -13.17 -31.70 11.71
N TRP A 420 -11.93 -31.26 11.57
CA TRP A 420 -11.22 -30.47 12.58
C TRP A 420 -11.45 -28.95 12.43
N VAL A 421 -11.65 -28.47 11.20
CA VAL A 421 -11.84 -27.04 10.89
C VAL A 421 -13.15 -26.84 10.15
N ASN A 422 -13.94 -25.84 10.57
CA ASN A 422 -15.20 -25.51 9.91
C ASN A 422 -15.02 -24.60 8.68
N TYR A 423 -14.20 -23.56 8.80
CA TYR A 423 -14.00 -22.55 7.76
C TYR A 423 -12.51 -22.27 7.51
N PHE A 424 -12.10 -22.39 6.25
CA PHE A 424 -10.76 -21.99 5.81
C PHE A 424 -10.79 -20.64 5.10
N LEU A 425 -9.98 -19.69 5.60
CA LEU A 425 -9.82 -18.34 5.04
C LEU A 425 -8.40 -18.15 4.52
N HIS A 426 -8.22 -18.30 3.21
CA HIS A 426 -6.92 -18.12 2.56
C HIS A 426 -6.81 -16.78 1.83
N THR A 427 -5.81 -15.96 2.18
CA THR A 427 -5.54 -14.70 1.48
C THR A 427 -4.81 -14.93 0.17
N GLY A 428 -5.26 -14.27 -0.90
CA GLY A 428 -4.63 -14.38 -2.20
C GLY A 428 -3.21 -13.78 -2.26
N HIS A 429 -2.42 -14.24 -3.24
CA HIS A 429 -1.04 -13.80 -3.43
C HIS A 429 -0.90 -12.31 -3.75
N LEU A 430 0.23 -11.73 -3.35
CA LEU A 430 0.64 -10.40 -3.77
C LEU A 430 1.70 -10.50 -4.89
N HIS A 431 1.44 -9.83 -6.00
CA HIS A 431 2.35 -9.62 -7.12
C HIS A 431 2.85 -8.18 -7.11
N ILE A 432 4.03 -7.92 -7.68
CA ILE A 432 4.54 -6.57 -7.93
C ILE A 432 4.76 -6.44 -9.43
N GLU A 433 4.07 -5.48 -10.06
CA GLU A 433 4.15 -5.22 -11.51
C GLU A 433 3.98 -6.51 -12.34
N GLY A 434 3.08 -7.40 -11.89
CA GLY A 434 2.80 -8.69 -12.53
C GLY A 434 3.82 -9.81 -12.27
N LEU A 435 4.89 -9.57 -11.50
CA LEU A 435 5.84 -10.61 -11.09
C LEU A 435 5.47 -11.18 -9.72
N LYS A 436 5.56 -12.51 -9.59
CA LYS A 436 5.42 -13.19 -8.29
C LYS A 436 6.57 -12.73 -7.37
N MET A 437 6.22 -12.21 -6.20
CA MET A 437 7.21 -11.96 -5.16
C MET A 437 7.65 -13.26 -4.51
N SER A 438 8.96 -13.45 -4.34
CA SER A 438 9.48 -14.50 -3.46
C SER A 438 10.83 -14.15 -2.84
N LYS A 439 11.06 -14.61 -1.61
CA LYS A 439 12.37 -14.49 -0.94
C LYS A 439 13.49 -15.17 -1.74
N SER A 440 13.18 -16.29 -2.41
CA SER A 440 14.14 -17.02 -3.23
C SER A 440 14.64 -16.25 -4.46
N LEU A 441 13.88 -15.28 -4.95
CA LEU A 441 14.23 -14.44 -6.10
C LEU A 441 14.79 -13.06 -5.69
N LYS A 442 14.86 -12.76 -4.38
CA LYS A 442 15.25 -11.46 -3.81
C LYS A 442 14.55 -10.26 -4.46
N ASN A 443 13.38 -10.48 -5.07
CA ASN A 443 12.58 -9.47 -5.76
C ASN A 443 11.42 -8.97 -4.88
N PHE A 444 11.58 -9.04 -3.56
CA PHE A 444 10.56 -8.65 -2.60
C PHE A 444 10.83 -7.25 -2.04
N ILE A 445 9.77 -6.50 -1.79
CA ILE A 445 9.84 -5.24 -1.06
C ILE A 445 9.63 -5.55 0.42
N THR A 446 10.60 -5.19 1.27
CA THR A 446 10.43 -5.30 2.73
C THR A 446 9.33 -4.34 3.19
N ILE A 447 8.70 -4.65 4.32
CA ILE A 447 7.70 -3.75 4.90
C ILE A 447 8.32 -2.38 5.22
N CYS A 448 9.54 -2.38 5.76
CA CYS A 448 10.29 -1.15 6.04
C CYS A 448 10.55 -0.32 4.78
N ASP A 449 10.86 -0.94 3.63
CA ASP A 449 11.07 -0.22 2.38
C ASP A 449 9.77 0.34 1.79
N ALA A 450 8.67 -0.42 1.87
CA ALA A 450 7.35 0.08 1.46
C ALA A 450 6.91 1.28 2.30
N LEU A 451 7.19 1.27 3.61
CA LEU A 451 6.88 2.36 4.53
C LEU A 451 7.71 3.63 4.32
N LYS A 452 8.80 3.58 3.54
CA LYS A 452 9.52 4.79 3.11
C LYS A 452 8.74 5.58 2.05
N GLN A 453 7.86 4.93 1.30
CA GLN A 453 7.13 5.51 0.17
C GLN A 453 5.63 5.70 0.47
N HIS A 454 5.06 4.87 1.35
CA HIS A 454 3.63 4.86 1.65
C HIS A 454 3.39 4.85 3.15
N SER A 455 2.30 5.50 3.59
CA SER A 455 1.89 5.41 5.00
C SER A 455 1.32 4.02 5.32
N PRO A 456 1.38 3.58 6.59
CA PRO A 456 0.70 2.35 7.03
C PRO A 456 -0.78 2.30 6.62
N ARG A 457 -1.46 3.44 6.71
CA ARG A 457 -2.88 3.58 6.34
C ARG A 457 -3.09 3.37 4.84
N GLN A 458 -2.20 3.89 3.99
CA GLN A 458 -2.27 3.69 2.54
C GLN A 458 -2.06 2.23 2.17
N LEU A 459 -1.09 1.54 2.79
CA LEU A 459 -0.90 0.11 2.57
C LEU A 459 -2.13 -0.70 3.00
N ARG A 460 -2.77 -0.31 4.11
CA ARG A 460 -3.98 -0.98 4.60
C ARG A 460 -5.20 -0.74 3.69
N LEU A 461 -5.41 0.50 3.25
CA LEU A 461 -6.45 0.84 2.26
C LEU A 461 -6.24 0.09 0.95
N SER A 462 -4.99 -0.07 0.48
CA SER A 462 -4.72 -0.80 -0.76
C SER A 462 -5.12 -2.28 -0.66
N PHE A 463 -4.90 -2.91 0.50
CA PHE A 463 -5.35 -4.28 0.72
C PHE A 463 -6.86 -4.40 0.80
N MET A 464 -7.55 -3.41 1.36
CA MET A 464 -9.01 -3.37 1.44
C MET A 464 -9.70 -3.08 0.11
N ALA A 465 -9.03 -2.37 -0.80
CA ALA A 465 -9.54 -2.03 -2.11
C ALA A 465 -9.69 -3.26 -3.03
N GLN A 466 -9.17 -4.41 -2.62
CA GLN A 466 -9.30 -5.68 -3.34
C GLN A 466 -9.88 -6.76 -2.43
N ARG A 467 -10.59 -7.72 -3.04
CA ARG A 467 -11.10 -8.88 -2.30
C ARG A 467 -9.97 -9.62 -1.61
N TRP A 468 -10.19 -10.04 -0.38
CA TRP A 468 -9.16 -10.68 0.45
C TRP A 468 -8.72 -12.05 -0.08
N ASP A 469 -9.63 -12.79 -0.70
CA ASP A 469 -9.42 -14.15 -1.20
C ASP A 469 -8.74 -14.22 -2.57
N LEU A 470 -8.65 -13.08 -3.27
CA LEU A 470 -8.08 -13.00 -4.61
C LEU A 470 -6.65 -12.46 -4.60
N GLY A 471 -5.91 -12.82 -5.65
CA GLY A 471 -4.58 -12.27 -5.90
C GLY A 471 -4.65 -10.77 -6.15
N MET A 472 -3.64 -10.06 -5.65
CA MET A 472 -3.48 -8.61 -5.75
C MET A 472 -2.20 -8.27 -6.50
N ASP A 473 -2.24 -7.22 -7.31
CA ASP A 473 -1.06 -6.60 -7.90
C ASP A 473 -0.77 -5.26 -7.21
N PHE A 474 0.46 -5.09 -6.75
CA PHE A 474 0.93 -3.88 -6.10
C PHE A 474 1.60 -2.99 -7.15
N ALA A 475 0.86 -1.98 -7.63
CA ALA A 475 1.28 -1.06 -8.66
C ALA A 475 1.06 0.40 -8.25
N GLU A 476 1.87 1.31 -8.79
CA GLU A 476 1.79 2.75 -8.49
C GLU A 476 0.43 3.36 -8.88
N SER A 477 -0.21 2.85 -9.94
CA SER A 477 -1.56 3.26 -10.35
C SER A 477 -2.61 2.96 -9.27
N ALA A 478 -2.55 1.78 -8.66
CA ALA A 478 -3.44 1.39 -7.57
C ALA A 478 -3.17 2.23 -6.31
N MET A 479 -1.90 2.51 -6.01
CA MET A 479 -1.54 3.38 -4.87
C MET A 479 -1.98 4.84 -5.09
N ALA A 480 -1.98 5.34 -6.33
CA ALA A 480 -2.53 6.65 -6.65
C ALA A 480 -4.04 6.75 -6.35
N GLU A 481 -4.80 5.70 -6.67
CA GLU A 481 -6.22 5.63 -6.31
C GLU A 481 -6.42 5.64 -4.79
N VAL A 482 -5.63 4.87 -4.05
CA VAL A 482 -5.66 4.85 -2.59
C VAL A 482 -5.36 6.23 -1.98
N ARG A 483 -4.37 6.96 -2.50
CA ARG A 483 -4.08 8.34 -2.06
C ARG A 483 -5.25 9.28 -2.33
N ASN A 484 -5.96 9.10 -3.45
CA ASN A 484 -7.17 9.87 -3.75
C ASN A 484 -8.33 9.54 -2.79
N GLN A 485 -8.51 8.27 -2.44
CA GLN A 485 -9.50 7.85 -1.43
C GLN A 485 -9.19 8.46 -0.06
N GLU A 486 -7.93 8.37 0.40
CA GLU A 486 -7.50 8.99 1.66
C GLU A 486 -7.70 10.52 1.64
N SER A 487 -7.34 11.19 0.54
CA SER A 487 -7.57 12.62 0.33
C SER A 487 -9.05 12.99 0.40
N THR A 488 -9.93 12.16 -0.16
CA THR A 488 -11.39 12.34 -0.12
C THR A 488 -11.90 12.31 1.32
N PHE A 489 -11.46 11.34 2.12
CA PHE A 489 -11.79 11.28 3.55
C PHE A 489 -11.25 12.47 4.33
N ASN A 490 -9.97 12.83 4.12
CA ASN A 490 -9.36 14.00 4.77
C ASN A 490 -10.15 15.27 4.53
N ASN A 491 -10.50 15.53 3.26
CA ASN A 491 -11.24 16.72 2.87
C ASN A 491 -12.65 16.72 3.46
N PHE A 492 -13.35 15.58 3.42
CA PHE A 492 -14.68 15.45 4.03
C PHE A 492 -14.65 15.76 5.52
N PHE A 493 -13.75 15.11 6.27
CA PHE A 493 -13.62 15.36 7.71
C PHE A 493 -13.22 16.80 8.02
N ALA A 494 -12.32 17.39 7.23
CA ALA A 494 -11.91 18.78 7.42
C ALA A 494 -13.07 19.77 7.18
N VAL A 495 -13.92 19.53 6.17
CA VAL A 495 -15.14 20.33 5.92
C VAL A 495 -16.11 20.22 7.09
N VAL A 496 -16.44 19.00 7.53
CA VAL A 496 -17.39 18.80 8.64
C VAL A 496 -16.86 19.45 9.93
N LYS A 497 -15.58 19.27 10.24
CA LYS A 497 -14.94 19.92 11.39
C LYS A 497 -14.99 21.44 11.30
N ALA A 498 -14.65 22.01 10.14
CA ALA A 498 -14.69 23.46 9.94
C ALA A 498 -16.08 24.05 10.20
N LEU A 499 -17.13 23.39 9.68
CA LEU A 499 -18.52 23.79 9.93
C LEU A 499 -18.90 23.68 11.42
N ARG A 500 -18.46 22.62 12.11
CA ARG A 500 -18.67 22.48 13.56
C ARG A 500 -17.93 23.55 14.36
N TYR A 501 -16.72 23.91 13.96
CA TYR A 501 -15.93 24.92 14.65
C TYR A 501 -16.55 26.32 14.55
N GLU A 502 -17.04 26.71 13.37
CA GLU A 502 -17.78 27.97 13.16
C GLU A 502 -18.99 28.11 14.10
N ARG A 503 -19.54 26.97 14.55
CA ARG A 503 -20.75 26.90 15.38
C ARG A 503 -20.51 26.31 16.76
N SER A 504 -19.24 26.12 17.16
CA SER A 504 -18.86 25.39 18.37
C SER A 504 -19.34 26.02 19.69
N ALA A 505 -19.75 27.29 19.67
CA ALA A 505 -20.37 27.99 20.80
C ALA A 505 -21.81 27.54 21.09
N GLU A 506 -22.44 26.77 20.19
CA GLU A 506 -23.82 26.30 20.35
C GLU A 506 -23.89 25.07 21.26
N GLN A 507 -24.69 25.17 22.34
CA GLN A 507 -24.83 24.13 23.37
C GLN A 507 -25.27 22.77 22.80
N ILE A 508 -26.11 22.75 21.76
CA ILE A 508 -26.59 21.52 21.11
C ILE A 508 -25.40 20.71 20.56
N LEU A 509 -24.47 21.35 19.85
CA LEU A 509 -23.32 20.68 19.22
C LEU A 509 -22.32 20.10 20.22
N GLN A 510 -22.27 20.65 21.44
CA GLN A 510 -21.45 20.15 22.54
C GLN A 510 -22.09 18.95 23.25
N SER A 511 -23.42 18.85 23.21
CA SER A 511 -24.19 17.78 23.87
C SER A 511 -24.35 16.51 23.02
N ILE A 512 -24.00 16.54 21.73
CA ILE A 512 -24.12 15.39 20.83
C ILE A 512 -23.12 14.31 21.22
N ASP A 513 -23.64 13.13 21.55
CA ASP A 513 -22.82 11.93 21.63
C ASP A 513 -22.50 11.42 20.22
N LEU A 514 -21.26 11.66 19.78
CA LEU A 514 -20.75 11.16 18.49
C LEU A 514 -20.53 9.64 18.47
N GLN A 515 -20.86 8.93 19.56
CA GLN A 515 -20.93 7.47 19.60
C GLN A 515 -22.35 6.95 19.32
N ASP A 516 -23.38 7.80 19.37
CA ASP A 516 -24.73 7.42 18.94
C ASP A 516 -24.93 7.74 17.45
N PHE A 517 -24.91 6.68 16.64
CA PHE A 517 -25.10 6.76 15.20
C PHE A 517 -26.57 6.73 14.76
N LYS A 518 -27.52 6.73 15.70
CA LYS A 518 -28.94 6.82 15.37
C LYS A 518 -29.28 8.24 14.96
N VAL A 519 -29.85 8.38 13.77
CA VAL A 519 -30.28 9.68 13.29
C VAL A 519 -31.45 10.17 14.14
N THR A 520 -31.30 11.35 14.72
CA THR A 520 -32.30 11.93 15.64
C THR A 520 -33.53 12.47 14.90
N ASP A 521 -33.46 12.67 13.58
CA ASP A 521 -34.58 13.10 12.75
C ASP A 521 -34.67 12.31 11.44
N SER A 522 -35.66 11.43 11.38
CA SER A 522 -35.99 10.63 10.20
C SER A 522 -36.50 11.45 9.01
N SER A 523 -36.83 12.73 9.18
CA SER A 523 -37.37 13.59 8.13
C SER A 523 -36.30 14.29 7.28
N HIS A 524 -35.07 14.39 7.77
CA HIS A 524 -33.97 15.04 7.04
C HIS A 524 -33.53 14.19 5.82
N PRO A 525 -33.29 14.80 4.63
CA PRO A 525 -32.96 14.05 3.41
C PRO A 525 -31.73 13.13 3.54
N LEU A 526 -30.67 13.61 4.23
CA LEU A 526 -29.46 12.83 4.48
C LEU A 526 -29.68 11.61 5.40
N SER A 527 -30.75 11.59 6.21
CA SER A 527 -31.05 10.48 7.11
C SER A 527 -31.36 9.21 6.31
N ALA A 528 -32.15 9.34 5.24
CA ALA A 528 -32.44 8.23 4.32
C ALA A 528 -31.18 7.78 3.58
N THR A 529 -30.32 8.72 3.15
CA THR A 529 -29.03 8.40 2.51
C THR A 529 -28.12 7.61 3.45
N LEU A 530 -28.03 7.99 4.72
CA LEU A 530 -27.24 7.26 5.72
C LEU A 530 -27.81 5.85 5.96
N GLN A 531 -29.12 5.71 6.13
CA GLN A 531 -29.76 4.41 6.35
C GLN A 531 -29.53 3.45 5.19
N THR A 532 -29.65 3.93 3.94
CA THR A 532 -29.33 3.14 2.75
C THR A 532 -27.86 2.73 2.74
N ALA A 533 -26.93 3.66 3.00
CA ALA A 533 -25.51 3.35 3.06
C ALA A 533 -25.16 2.34 4.18
N GLN A 534 -25.84 2.41 5.33
CA GLN A 534 -25.71 1.44 6.42
C GLN A 534 -26.18 0.04 5.99
N ALA A 535 -27.35 -0.05 5.35
CA ALA A 535 -27.90 -1.31 4.85
C ALA A 535 -27.01 -1.94 3.76
N ASP A 536 -26.56 -1.13 2.80
CA ASP A 536 -25.70 -1.55 1.70
C ASP A 536 -24.32 -2.02 2.20
N LEU A 537 -23.73 -1.26 3.13
CA LEU A 537 -22.48 -1.65 3.78
C LEU A 537 -22.63 -2.94 4.57
N ASN A 538 -23.73 -3.11 5.30
CA ASN A 538 -24.02 -4.35 6.00
C ASN A 538 -24.13 -5.53 5.04
N ALA A 539 -24.84 -5.36 3.92
CA ALA A 539 -24.95 -6.38 2.88
C ALA A 539 -23.58 -6.75 2.28
N ALA A 540 -22.72 -5.76 2.02
CA ALA A 540 -21.36 -5.99 1.54
C ALA A 540 -20.50 -6.78 2.55
N LEU A 541 -20.52 -6.38 3.83
CA LEU A 541 -19.76 -7.10 4.87
C LEU A 541 -20.29 -8.51 5.12
N CYS A 542 -21.62 -8.72 5.04
CA CYS A 542 -22.22 -10.05 5.10
C CYS A 542 -21.87 -10.92 3.88
N ASP A 543 -21.46 -10.33 2.75
CA ASP A 543 -21.02 -11.04 1.56
C ASP A 543 -19.53 -11.37 1.58
N SER A 544 -19.11 -12.16 2.57
CA SER A 544 -17.72 -12.59 2.77
C SER A 544 -16.77 -11.43 3.01
N PHE A 545 -17.14 -10.51 3.91
CA PHE A 545 -16.33 -9.36 4.30
C PHE A 545 -15.88 -8.53 3.10
N ASN A 546 -16.81 -8.19 2.18
CA ASN A 546 -16.48 -7.50 0.94
C ASN A 546 -16.07 -6.03 1.19
N THR A 547 -14.82 -5.84 1.62
CA THR A 547 -14.27 -4.51 1.94
C THR A 547 -14.19 -3.56 0.74
N PRO A 548 -13.94 -4.00 -0.51
CA PRO A 548 -13.99 -3.09 -1.66
C PRO A 548 -15.37 -2.43 -1.83
N GLU A 549 -16.44 -3.22 -1.76
CA GLU A 549 -17.79 -2.70 -1.90
C GLU A 549 -18.21 -1.87 -0.67
N ALA A 550 -17.79 -2.27 0.54
CA ALA A 550 -18.00 -1.48 1.74
C ALA A 550 -17.35 -0.08 1.64
N ILE A 551 -16.08 0.01 1.22
CA ILE A 551 -15.38 1.30 1.02
C ILE A 551 -16.07 2.13 -0.06
N LYS A 552 -16.54 1.52 -1.14
CA LYS A 552 -17.30 2.19 -2.18
C LYS A 552 -18.58 2.83 -1.64
N HIS A 553 -19.38 2.11 -0.85
CA HIS A 553 -20.59 2.67 -0.22
C HIS A 553 -20.29 3.85 0.72
N ILE A 554 -19.18 3.76 1.48
CA ILE A 554 -18.72 4.87 2.32
C ILE A 554 -18.34 6.09 1.46
N LEU A 555 -17.58 5.89 0.39
CA LEU A 555 -17.18 6.98 -0.52
C LEU A 555 -18.39 7.60 -1.23
N THR A 556 -19.39 6.81 -1.61
CA THR A 556 -20.66 7.31 -2.16
C THR A 556 -21.39 8.17 -1.13
N LEU A 557 -21.47 7.75 0.13
CA LEU A 557 -22.07 8.55 1.20
C LEU A 557 -21.33 9.88 1.40
N VAL A 558 -20.00 9.86 1.38
CA VAL A 558 -19.17 11.07 1.43
C VAL A 558 -19.48 12.00 0.26
N ALA A 559 -19.61 11.46 -0.96
CA ALA A 559 -19.90 12.25 -2.15
C ALA A 559 -21.29 12.91 -2.10
N GLU A 560 -22.33 12.16 -1.74
CA GLU A 560 -23.69 12.70 -1.61
C GLU A 560 -23.79 13.73 -0.47
N THR A 561 -23.11 13.48 0.65
CA THR A 561 -23.06 14.45 1.77
C THR A 561 -22.33 15.72 1.36
N ASN A 562 -21.18 15.63 0.66
CA ASN A 562 -20.46 16.79 0.15
C ASN A 562 -21.29 17.58 -0.87
N LYS A 563 -22.04 16.90 -1.74
CA LYS A 563 -22.94 17.54 -2.71
C LYS A 563 -24.04 18.32 -2.00
N PHE A 564 -24.65 17.74 -0.96
CA PHE A 564 -25.63 18.42 -0.12
C PHE A 564 -25.02 19.63 0.58
N ILE A 565 -23.85 19.47 1.22
CA ILE A 565 -23.13 20.58 1.87
C ILE A 565 -22.90 21.71 0.87
N ALA A 566 -22.35 21.42 -0.31
CA ALA A 566 -22.04 22.44 -1.31
C ALA A 566 -23.30 23.18 -1.82
N ALA A 567 -24.44 22.49 -1.94
CA ALA A 567 -25.70 23.10 -2.37
C ALA A 567 -26.32 23.99 -1.28
N GLU A 568 -26.18 23.60 -0.01
CA GLU A 568 -26.88 24.21 1.12
C GLU A 568 -25.94 24.96 2.09
N THR A 569 -24.67 25.21 1.75
CA THR A 569 -23.65 25.80 2.65
C THR A 569 -24.17 27.04 3.38
N ARG A 570 -24.84 27.94 2.66
CA ARG A 570 -25.39 29.19 3.23
C ARG A 570 -26.51 28.92 4.23
N ALA A 571 -27.38 27.94 3.94
CA ALA A 571 -28.47 27.55 4.84
C ALA A 571 -27.91 26.86 6.09
N ILE A 572 -26.97 25.93 5.93
CA ILE A 572 -26.28 25.22 7.02
C ILE A 572 -25.61 26.21 7.99
N ARG A 573 -24.95 27.24 7.45
CA ARG A 573 -24.31 28.29 8.27
C ARG A 573 -25.30 29.24 8.97
N ALA A 574 -26.53 29.37 8.46
CA ALA A 574 -27.53 30.30 8.96
C ALA A 574 -28.62 29.64 9.84
N GLU A 575 -28.73 28.31 9.80
CA GLU A 575 -29.65 27.49 10.58
C GLU A 575 -29.48 27.79 12.09
N ARG A 576 -30.57 27.96 12.85
CA ARG A 576 -30.49 28.40 14.27
C ARG A 576 -30.39 27.26 15.28
N ASP A 577 -30.93 26.10 14.93
CA ASP A 577 -31.07 24.89 15.74
C ASP A 577 -30.03 23.81 15.40
N ALA A 578 -29.16 24.07 14.42
CA ALA A 578 -28.02 23.24 14.02
C ALA A 578 -28.38 21.80 13.60
N HIS A 579 -29.63 21.54 13.27
CA HIS A 579 -30.15 20.21 13.04
C HIS A 579 -29.47 19.51 11.86
N THR A 580 -29.35 20.18 10.71
CA THR A 580 -28.64 19.65 9.54
C THR A 580 -27.17 19.36 9.87
N LEU A 581 -26.50 20.21 10.64
CA LEU A 581 -25.12 20.00 11.05
C LEU A 581 -24.97 18.81 12.02
N VAL A 582 -25.98 18.51 12.85
CA VAL A 582 -26.03 17.29 13.66
C VAL A 582 -26.00 16.05 12.76
N VAL A 583 -26.89 15.98 11.76
CA VAL A 583 -26.95 14.83 10.84
C VAL A 583 -25.64 14.64 10.08
N ILE A 584 -25.04 15.73 9.57
CA ILE A 584 -23.72 15.69 8.90
C ILE A 584 -22.63 15.18 9.87
N SER A 585 -22.66 15.64 11.12
CA SER A 585 -21.70 15.22 12.15
C SER A 585 -21.85 13.74 12.51
N GLN A 586 -23.08 13.23 12.59
CA GLN A 586 -23.37 11.81 12.80
C GLN A 586 -22.87 10.94 11.65
N ILE A 587 -23.07 11.37 10.40
CA ILE A 587 -22.51 10.70 9.21
C ILE A 587 -20.98 10.63 9.33
N ALA A 588 -20.33 11.75 9.65
CA ALA A 588 -18.87 11.79 9.78
C ALA A 588 -18.36 10.91 10.93
N ALA A 589 -19.08 10.86 12.05
CA ALA A 589 -18.75 10.00 13.18
C ALA A 589 -18.94 8.50 12.84
N TRP A 590 -20.03 8.14 12.16
CA TRP A 590 -20.28 6.77 11.70
C TRP A 590 -19.18 6.29 10.75
N ILE A 591 -18.79 7.12 9.77
CA ILE A 591 -17.68 6.82 8.87
C ILE A 591 -16.38 6.68 9.67
N THR A 592 -16.12 7.56 10.62
CA THR A 592 -14.93 7.50 11.47
C THR A 592 -14.86 6.18 12.26
N HIS A 593 -15.99 5.74 12.81
CA HIS A 593 -16.12 4.48 13.52
C HIS A 593 -15.82 3.29 12.60
N LEU A 594 -16.41 3.24 11.40
CA LEU A 594 -16.12 2.16 10.44
C LEU A 594 -14.65 2.11 10.02
N LEU A 595 -14.03 3.26 9.79
CA LEU A 595 -12.61 3.33 9.50
C LEU A 595 -11.76 2.83 10.69
N ALA A 596 -12.21 3.03 11.93
CA ALA A 596 -11.58 2.46 13.13
C ALA A 596 -11.74 0.93 13.17
N VAL A 597 -12.94 0.42 12.88
CA VAL A 597 -13.20 -1.03 12.73
C VAL A 597 -12.25 -1.64 11.70
N PHE A 598 -12.02 -0.96 10.59
CA PHE A 598 -11.08 -1.45 9.58
C PHE A 598 -9.60 -1.30 9.96
N GLY A 599 -9.28 -0.70 11.12
CA GLY A 599 -7.92 -0.45 11.60
C GLY A 599 -7.20 0.68 10.85
N LEU A 600 -7.94 1.61 10.25
CA LEU A 600 -7.41 2.76 9.51
C LEU A 600 -7.26 4.02 10.38
N SER A 601 -7.97 4.09 11.51
CA SER A 601 -7.93 5.21 12.45
C SER A 601 -7.64 4.75 13.89
N ASN A 602 -6.82 5.54 14.61
CA ASN A 602 -6.63 5.46 16.06
C ASN A 602 -7.32 6.67 16.74
N GLY A 603 -8.46 7.13 16.19
CA GLY A 603 -9.27 8.26 16.65
C GLY A 603 -9.53 8.27 18.18
N PRO A 604 -9.63 9.40 18.93
CA PRO A 604 -10.21 9.31 20.26
C PRO A 604 -11.65 8.84 20.06
N LYS A 605 -12.12 8.01 21.00
CA LYS A 605 -13.52 7.59 21.00
C LYS A 605 -14.41 8.85 21.03
N GLY A 606 -15.29 8.99 20.04
CA GLY A 606 -16.15 10.17 19.89
C GLY A 606 -15.56 11.34 19.07
N GLY A 607 -14.46 11.14 18.32
CA GLY A 607 -13.90 12.13 17.38
C GLY A 607 -14.38 11.98 15.93
N ILE A 608 -13.98 12.93 15.06
CA ILE A 608 -14.18 12.86 13.60
C ILE A 608 -12.83 12.69 12.89
N GLY A 609 -12.74 11.74 11.96
CA GLY A 609 -11.56 11.49 11.14
C GLY A 609 -10.38 10.84 11.88
N TRP A 610 -9.16 11.18 11.45
CA TRP A 610 -7.94 10.43 11.78
C TRP A 610 -7.08 10.96 12.94
N ASN A 611 -7.51 12.02 13.66
CA ASN A 611 -6.75 12.80 14.67
C ASN A 611 -5.57 13.63 14.21
N ALA A 612 -5.22 13.59 12.93
CA ALA A 612 -3.90 14.09 12.52
C ALA A 612 -3.71 15.62 12.64
N CYS A 613 -4.78 16.42 12.79
CA CYS A 613 -4.70 17.89 12.66
C CYS A 613 -5.68 18.66 13.56
N ASP A 614 -6.28 18.03 14.57
CA ASP A 614 -7.15 18.79 15.49
C ASP A 614 -6.27 19.65 16.43
N PRO A 615 -6.65 20.91 16.67
CA PRO A 615 -5.93 21.74 17.61
C PRO A 615 -6.04 21.11 19.00
N ALA A 616 -4.94 21.14 19.75
CA ALA A 616 -4.91 20.62 21.12
C ALA A 616 -5.91 21.34 22.04
N GLU A 617 -6.23 22.60 21.73
CA GLU A 617 -7.21 23.43 22.42
C GLU A 617 -8.23 23.99 21.43
N PRO A 618 -9.54 23.82 21.66
CA PRO A 618 -10.59 24.39 20.81
C PRO A 618 -10.47 25.91 20.61
N GLN A 619 -9.94 26.62 21.61
CA GLN A 619 -9.70 28.07 21.58
C GLN A 619 -8.74 28.51 20.46
N ALA A 620 -7.82 27.64 20.04
CA ALA A 620 -6.93 27.94 18.92
C ALA A 620 -7.72 28.19 17.63
N MET A 621 -8.86 27.51 17.44
CA MET A 621 -9.72 27.67 16.28
C MET A 621 -10.43 29.02 16.24
N GLU A 622 -10.72 29.63 17.40
CA GLU A 622 -11.33 30.96 17.45
C GLU A 622 -10.42 32.02 16.81
N HIS A 623 -9.10 31.94 17.09
CA HIS A 623 -8.11 32.80 16.46
C HIS A 623 -8.05 32.62 14.94
N TRP A 624 -8.12 31.37 14.47
CA TRP A 624 -8.14 31.06 13.04
C TRP A 624 -9.34 31.68 12.30
N LEU A 625 -10.53 31.56 12.88
CA LEU A 625 -11.76 32.14 12.31
C LEU A 625 -11.70 33.67 12.27
N GLN A 626 -11.14 34.30 13.30
CA GLN A 626 -10.96 35.75 13.35
C GLN A 626 -9.94 36.25 12.32
N TRP A 627 -8.79 35.58 12.21
CA TRP A 627 -7.78 35.91 11.21
C TRP A 627 -8.29 35.74 9.78
N SER A 628 -9.04 34.66 9.52
CA SER A 628 -9.73 34.47 8.24
C SER A 628 -10.75 35.59 7.99
N SER A 629 -11.52 36.01 9.00
CA SER A 629 -12.49 37.10 8.88
C SER A 629 -11.83 38.41 8.43
N PHE A 630 -10.65 38.75 8.96
CA PHE A 630 -9.92 39.93 8.53
C PHE A 630 -9.56 39.88 7.04
N ARG A 631 -9.02 38.74 6.58
CA ARG A 631 -8.71 38.52 5.16
C ARG A 631 -9.97 38.62 4.30
N ASP A 632 -11.09 38.07 4.76
CA ASP A 632 -12.36 38.09 4.03
C ASP A 632 -12.93 39.51 3.92
N GLN A 633 -12.81 40.32 4.98
CA GLN A 633 -13.15 41.75 4.95
C GLN A 633 -12.28 42.51 3.94
N ALA A 634 -10.97 42.26 3.91
CA ALA A 634 -10.05 42.90 2.97
C ALA A 634 -10.36 42.51 1.51
N ARG A 635 -10.63 41.22 1.26
CA ARG A 635 -11.03 40.72 -0.06
C ARG A 635 -12.38 41.27 -0.51
N LYS A 636 -13.36 41.36 0.40
CA LYS A 636 -14.66 41.96 0.12
C LYS A 636 -14.51 43.44 -0.24
N LEU A 637 -13.76 44.21 0.55
CA LEU A 637 -13.47 45.61 0.28
C LEU A 637 -12.87 45.81 -1.12
N ALA A 638 -11.90 44.97 -1.52
CA ALA A 638 -11.31 45.00 -2.85
C ALA A 638 -12.31 44.65 -3.97
N ARG A 639 -13.12 43.60 -3.79
CA ARG A 639 -14.12 43.17 -4.79
C ARG A 639 -15.24 44.21 -4.98
N ASP A 640 -15.76 44.77 -3.89
CA ASP A 640 -16.81 45.79 -3.93
C ASP A 640 -16.34 47.03 -4.71
N LYS A 641 -15.08 47.44 -4.53
CA LYS A 641 -14.47 48.55 -5.26
C LYS A 641 -14.17 48.23 -6.73
N MET A 642 -13.94 46.96 -7.10
CA MET A 642 -13.78 46.55 -8.51
C MET A 642 -15.11 46.48 -9.29
N GLN A 643 -16.19 46.03 -8.65
CA GLN A 643 -17.49 45.88 -9.30
C GLN A 643 -18.18 47.23 -9.55
N LYS A 644 -17.98 48.19 -8.66
CA LYS A 644 -18.59 49.52 -8.77
C LYS A 644 -17.70 50.49 -9.54
N LYS A 645 -17.61 50.34 -10.86
CA LYS A 645 -16.95 51.32 -11.76
C LYS A 645 -17.50 52.75 -11.61
N ALA A 646 -18.74 52.91 -11.12
CA ALA A 646 -19.39 54.20 -10.89
C ALA A 646 -19.12 54.82 -9.50
N ASP A 647 -18.60 54.07 -8.52
CA ASP A 647 -18.30 54.57 -7.16
C ASP A 647 -16.91 55.22 -7.03
N LEU A 648 -16.21 55.45 -8.15
CA LEU A 648 -15.03 56.34 -8.19
C LEU A 648 -15.33 57.76 -7.68
N ALA A 649 -16.62 58.12 -7.54
CA ALA A 649 -17.09 59.41 -7.04
C ALA A 649 -17.67 59.38 -5.59
N SER A 650 -17.65 58.24 -4.88
CA SER A 650 -18.07 58.20 -3.46
C SER A 650 -16.96 58.71 -2.52
N ALA A 651 -17.33 59.48 -1.51
CA ALA A 651 -16.49 60.46 -0.79
C ALA A 651 -15.32 59.92 0.09
N THR A 652 -14.82 58.69 -0.10
CA THR A 652 -13.68 58.15 0.68
C THR A 652 -12.75 57.29 -0.22
N PRO A 653 -11.45 57.61 -0.34
CA PRO A 653 -10.46 56.83 -1.09
C PRO A 653 -10.31 55.38 -0.61
N PHE A 654 -10.10 54.43 -1.55
CA PHE A 654 -9.85 53.01 -1.24
C PHE A 654 -8.71 52.78 -0.24
N ALA A 655 -7.67 53.62 -0.27
CA ALA A 655 -6.56 53.59 0.68
C ALA A 655 -7.01 53.87 2.12
N GLU A 656 -7.93 54.82 2.33
CA GLU A 656 -8.46 55.16 3.64
C GLU A 656 -9.36 54.05 4.20
N ASP A 657 -10.19 53.43 3.36
CA ASP A 657 -11.02 52.29 3.76
C ASP A 657 -10.14 51.09 4.17
N LEU A 658 -9.06 50.81 3.42
CA LEU A 658 -8.10 49.75 3.74
C LEU A 658 -7.33 50.07 5.03
N GLN A 659 -6.96 51.34 5.23
CA GLN A 659 -6.26 51.79 6.44
C GLN A 659 -7.15 51.65 7.67
N ARG A 660 -8.43 52.03 7.60
CA ARG A 660 -9.40 51.84 8.70
C ARG A 660 -9.57 50.36 9.04
N LEU A 661 -9.66 49.50 8.03
CA LEU A 661 -9.75 48.05 8.23
C LEU A 661 -8.52 47.51 8.97
N CYS A 662 -7.30 47.89 8.55
CA CYS A 662 -6.06 47.47 9.22
C CYS A 662 -5.97 48.01 10.66
N GLN A 663 -6.41 49.25 10.90
CA GLN A 663 -6.46 49.83 12.25
C GLN A 663 -7.46 49.09 13.15
N HIS A 664 -8.66 48.77 12.65
CA HIS A 664 -9.66 48.05 13.43
C HIS A 664 -9.15 46.67 13.86
N GLN A 665 -8.56 45.91 12.93
CA GLN A 665 -7.96 44.61 13.22
C GLN A 665 -6.84 44.69 14.26
N PHE A 666 -6.02 45.74 14.20
CA PHE A 666 -4.95 45.97 15.16
C PHE A 666 -5.50 46.17 16.58
N HIS A 667 -6.56 46.98 16.74
CA HIS A 667 -7.20 47.21 18.04
C HIS A 667 -7.90 45.96 18.58
N ASP A 668 -8.61 45.22 17.71
CA ASP A 668 -9.25 43.95 18.08
C ASP A 668 -8.23 42.93 18.58
N HIS A 669 -7.07 42.85 17.92
CA HIS A 669 -5.99 41.96 18.33
C HIS A 669 -5.37 42.36 19.67
N LEU A 670 -5.10 43.66 19.90
CA LEU A 670 -4.62 44.14 21.20
C LEU A 670 -5.58 43.78 22.34
N LYS A 671 -6.88 43.94 22.11
CA LYS A 671 -7.92 43.60 23.08
C LYS A 671 -7.93 42.11 23.44
N GLN A 672 -7.68 41.23 22.48
CA GLN A 672 -7.64 39.78 22.71
C GLN A 672 -6.41 39.32 23.48
N LEU A 673 -5.30 40.05 23.34
CA LEU A 673 -4.06 39.79 24.07
C LEU A 673 -4.02 40.52 25.42
N ASP A 674 -5.10 41.20 25.82
CA ASP A 674 -5.21 42.03 27.01
C ASP A 674 -4.12 43.12 27.09
N LEU A 675 -3.74 43.67 25.92
CA LEU A 675 -2.73 44.72 25.78
C LEU A 675 -3.40 46.09 25.64
N SER A 676 -2.83 47.12 26.29
CA SER A 676 -3.40 48.46 26.22
C SER A 676 -3.05 49.17 24.90
N PRO A 677 -4.02 49.75 24.19
CA PRO A 677 -3.77 50.64 23.03
C PRO A 677 -2.87 51.84 23.36
N SER A 678 -2.79 52.25 24.62
CA SER A 678 -1.92 53.35 25.07
C SER A 678 -0.44 52.98 25.11
N GLU A 679 -0.11 51.70 25.21
CA GLU A 679 1.27 51.18 25.24
C GLU A 679 1.80 50.88 23.83
N HIS A 680 0.88 50.73 22.85
CA HIS A 680 1.17 50.48 21.44
C HIS A 680 0.40 51.44 20.51
N PRO A 681 0.69 52.75 20.55
CA PRO A 681 -0.14 53.79 19.92
C PRO A 681 -0.05 53.85 18.39
N ASN A 682 0.94 53.22 17.77
CA ASN A 682 1.15 53.29 16.33
C ASN A 682 1.23 51.89 15.70
N PRO A 683 0.30 51.52 14.79
CA PRO A 683 0.36 50.27 14.03
C PRO A 683 1.70 50.11 13.31
N SER A 684 2.30 51.21 12.84
CA SER A 684 3.61 51.23 12.16
C SER A 684 4.76 50.74 13.03
N SER A 685 4.71 50.96 14.35
CA SER A 685 5.72 50.49 15.30
C SER A 685 5.53 49.02 15.66
N PHE A 686 4.27 48.58 15.71
CA PHE A 686 3.91 47.18 15.90
C PHE A 686 4.37 46.37 14.69
N PHE A 687 3.94 46.74 13.47
CA PHE A 687 4.28 46.11 12.18
C PHE A 687 5.77 46.20 11.75
N ALA A 688 6.59 46.93 12.50
CA ALA A 688 8.05 47.00 12.31
C ALA A 688 8.83 46.06 13.23
N SER A 689 8.19 45.48 14.26
CA SER A 689 8.78 44.43 15.10
C SER A 689 8.76 43.09 14.35
N GLU A 690 9.90 42.41 14.21
CA GLU A 690 9.95 41.05 13.64
C GLU A 690 9.44 39.96 14.62
N THR A 691 9.07 40.33 15.86
CA THR A 691 8.65 39.36 16.89
C THR A 691 7.36 39.80 17.60
N LEU A 692 6.41 38.87 17.70
CA LEU A 692 5.18 39.03 18.47
C LEU A 692 5.38 38.45 19.87
N ARG A 693 5.08 39.22 20.92
CA ARG A 693 5.17 38.74 22.30
C ARG A 693 4.01 37.80 22.58
N ILE A 694 4.16 36.50 22.33
CA ILE A 694 3.18 35.47 22.70
C ILE A 694 3.44 34.86 24.09
N ASP A 695 4.37 35.44 24.85
CA ASP A 695 4.82 34.89 26.13
C ASP A 695 3.74 34.86 27.21
N HIS A 696 2.68 35.66 27.03
CA HIS A 696 1.53 35.74 27.93
C HIS A 696 0.43 34.72 27.61
N LEU A 697 0.45 34.08 26.43
CA LEU A 697 -0.54 33.03 26.11
C LEU A 697 -0.28 31.78 26.96
N PRO A 698 -1.33 31.17 27.55
CA PRO A 698 -1.16 29.94 28.31
C PRO A 698 -0.69 28.79 27.41
N GLN A 699 0.11 27.90 27.98
CA GLN A 699 0.41 26.61 27.36
C GLN A 699 -0.82 25.71 27.51
N PRO A 700 -1.30 24.99 26.47
CA PRO A 700 -0.65 24.72 25.19
C PRO A 700 -1.07 25.62 24.01
N LEU A 701 -1.96 26.59 24.22
CA LEU A 701 -2.43 27.53 23.19
C LEU A 701 -1.25 28.24 22.50
N LYS A 702 -0.26 28.70 23.28
CA LYS A 702 0.98 29.32 22.78
C LYS A 702 1.67 28.45 21.71
N THR A 703 1.84 27.15 21.97
CA THR A 703 2.44 26.21 21.00
C THR A 703 1.53 25.97 19.79
N SER A 704 0.21 25.92 20.00
CA SER A 704 -0.73 25.69 18.90
C SER A 704 -0.82 26.86 17.91
N VAL A 705 -0.48 28.09 18.31
CA VAL A 705 -0.55 29.28 17.43
C VAL A 705 0.82 29.80 16.98
N ALA A 706 1.90 29.44 17.68
CA ALA A 706 3.25 29.98 17.45
C ALA A 706 3.75 29.80 16.01
N GLY A 707 3.50 28.65 15.38
CA GLY A 707 3.94 28.37 14.00
C GLY A 707 3.18 29.16 12.93
N HIS A 708 1.99 29.67 13.25
CA HIS A 708 1.05 30.26 12.29
C HIS A 708 1.04 31.79 12.35
N LEU A 709 1.33 32.33 13.53
CA LEU A 709 1.29 33.76 13.80
C LEU A 709 2.22 34.61 12.90
N PRO A 710 3.47 34.18 12.59
CA PRO A 710 4.32 34.94 11.67
C PRO A 710 3.72 35.10 10.26
N ILE A 711 2.97 34.10 9.79
CA ILE A 711 2.33 34.11 8.47
C ILE A 711 1.22 35.17 8.41
N TRP A 712 0.34 35.15 9.41
CA TRP A 712 -0.77 36.11 9.51
C TRP A 712 -0.28 37.53 9.74
N TYR A 713 0.74 37.68 10.58
CA TYR A 713 1.38 38.96 10.82
C TYR A 713 2.05 39.51 9.56
N GLY A 714 2.79 38.67 8.82
CA GLY A 714 3.37 39.05 7.54
C GLY A 714 2.32 39.54 6.53
N PHE A 715 1.15 38.89 6.49
CA PHE A 715 0.01 39.33 5.69
C PHE A 715 -0.59 40.65 6.17
N TRP A 716 -0.75 40.85 7.48
CA TRP A 716 -1.22 42.12 8.03
C TRP A 716 -0.27 43.28 7.71
N THR A 717 1.03 43.08 7.87
CA THR A 717 2.07 44.06 7.52
C THR A 717 2.04 44.38 6.02
N GLU A 718 1.81 43.38 5.17
CA GLU A 718 1.67 43.56 3.73
C GLU A 718 0.44 44.42 3.37
N LEU A 719 -0.73 44.13 3.96
CA LEU A 719 -1.93 44.95 3.75
C LEU A 719 -1.79 46.36 4.30
N TYR A 720 -1.15 46.52 5.47
CA TYR A 720 -0.86 47.84 6.04
C TYR A 720 0.09 48.62 5.13
N ARG A 721 1.15 48.00 4.59
CA ARG A 721 2.04 48.65 3.62
C ARG A 721 1.29 49.09 2.37
N LEU A 722 0.38 48.26 1.86
CA LEU A 722 -0.49 48.62 0.74
C LEU A 722 -1.39 49.81 1.10
N SER A 723 -1.93 49.88 2.31
CA SER A 723 -2.76 51.02 2.74
C SER A 723 -1.98 52.34 2.80
N GLN A 724 -0.66 52.29 3.01
CA GLN A 724 0.23 53.46 3.01
C GLN A 724 0.81 53.79 1.62
N ALA A 725 0.54 52.97 0.59
CA ALA A 725 1.06 53.21 -0.75
C ALA A 725 0.40 54.45 -1.39
N PRO A 726 1.07 55.16 -2.33
CA PRO A 726 0.50 56.35 -2.97
C PRO A 726 -0.80 56.07 -3.76
N SER A 727 -0.89 54.89 -4.37
CA SER A 727 -2.02 54.47 -5.21
C SER A 727 -2.25 52.96 -5.12
N PRO A 728 -2.79 52.43 -4.00
CA PRO A 728 -3.06 51.01 -3.88
C PRO A 728 -4.20 50.58 -4.81
N THR A 729 -4.03 49.42 -5.44
CA THR A 729 -5.05 48.84 -6.31
C THR A 729 -5.77 47.69 -5.61
N PRO A 730 -7.08 47.50 -5.86
CA PRO A 730 -7.79 46.31 -5.39
C PRO A 730 -7.13 45.00 -5.82
N GLY A 731 -6.50 44.97 -7.01
CA GLY A 731 -5.75 43.82 -7.51
C GLY A 731 -4.60 43.40 -6.60
N GLN A 732 -3.83 44.34 -6.05
CA GLN A 732 -2.73 44.03 -5.11
C GLN A 732 -3.23 43.39 -3.81
N VAL A 733 -4.37 43.86 -3.28
CA VAL A 733 -5.00 43.27 -2.10
C VAL A 733 -5.50 41.85 -2.39
N LEU A 734 -6.10 41.62 -3.57
CA LEU A 734 -6.52 40.29 -3.99
C LEU A 734 -5.32 39.34 -4.16
N THR A 735 -4.22 39.80 -4.76
CA THR A 735 -2.98 39.03 -4.86
C THR A 735 -2.42 38.66 -3.50
N ALA A 736 -2.39 39.59 -2.54
CA ALA A 736 -1.95 39.29 -1.17
C ALA A 736 -2.85 38.24 -0.49
N CYS A 737 -4.17 38.35 -0.68
CA CYS A 737 -5.14 37.38 -0.15
C CYS A 737 -4.99 35.99 -0.79
N ASP A 738 -4.73 35.91 -2.10
CA ASP A 738 -4.54 34.66 -2.82
C ASP A 738 -3.19 34.02 -2.47
N HIS A 739 -2.12 34.81 -2.35
CA HIS A 739 -0.80 34.33 -1.92
C HIS A 739 -0.80 33.81 -0.47
N LEU A 740 -1.54 34.45 0.44
CA LEU A 740 -1.76 33.91 1.79
C LEU A 740 -2.45 32.53 1.74
N ARG A 741 -3.53 32.41 0.94
CA ARG A 741 -4.33 31.18 0.82
C ARG A 741 -3.57 30.04 0.15
N ASP A 742 -2.94 30.32 -0.99
CA ASP A 742 -2.43 29.31 -1.92
C ASP A 742 -0.96 28.93 -1.64
N GLU A 743 -0.21 29.78 -0.92
CA GLU A 743 1.21 29.57 -0.66
C GLU A 743 1.54 29.51 0.84
N ARG A 744 1.27 30.59 1.60
CA ARG A 744 1.78 30.71 2.97
C ARG A 744 1.07 29.77 3.96
N LEU A 745 -0.25 29.66 3.90
CA LEU A 745 -1.03 28.82 4.84
C LEU A 745 -0.90 27.31 4.56
N VAL A 746 -0.59 26.95 3.31
CA VAL A 746 -0.38 25.55 2.89
C VAL A 746 0.74 24.88 3.68
N GLU A 747 1.83 25.60 3.96
CA GLU A 747 3.02 25.08 4.65
C GLU A 747 2.76 24.75 6.11
N VAL A 748 1.71 25.34 6.69
CA VAL A 748 1.32 25.12 8.08
C VAL A 748 0.02 24.33 8.20
N GLY A 749 -0.44 23.69 7.12
CA GLY A 749 -1.58 22.78 7.17
C GLY A 749 -2.95 23.47 7.22
N VAL A 750 -3.05 24.72 6.75
CA VAL A 750 -4.32 25.45 6.72
C VAL A 750 -4.75 25.73 5.29
N ALA A 751 -5.98 25.35 4.95
CA ALA A 751 -6.61 25.63 3.68
C ALA A 751 -7.83 26.55 3.89
N LEU A 752 -7.88 27.67 3.17
CA LEU A 752 -9.04 28.56 3.14
C LEU A 752 -9.86 28.26 1.88
N ASP A 753 -11.12 27.92 2.06
CA ASP A 753 -12.05 27.64 0.97
C ASP A 753 -13.09 28.76 0.84
N ASP A 754 -12.91 29.64 -0.13
CA ASP A 754 -13.76 30.82 -0.36
C ASP A 754 -15.20 30.37 -0.70
N GLN A 755 -16.17 30.77 0.12
CA GLN A 755 -17.60 30.49 -0.13
C GLN A 755 -18.32 31.68 -0.79
N ASP A 756 -19.48 31.42 -1.39
CA ASP A 756 -20.31 32.43 -2.08
C ASP A 756 -20.86 33.52 -1.14
N ASP A 757 -20.96 33.24 0.16
CA ASP A 757 -21.35 34.21 1.18
C ASP A 757 -20.23 35.22 1.52
N GLY A 758 -19.04 35.05 0.92
CA GLY A 758 -17.88 35.90 1.11
C GLY A 758 -17.02 35.54 2.33
N LYS A 759 -17.36 34.49 3.09
CA LYS A 759 -16.59 33.99 4.23
C LYS A 759 -15.88 32.68 3.86
N ALA A 760 -14.57 32.63 4.02
CA ALA A 760 -13.81 31.41 3.77
C ALA A 760 -14.04 30.37 4.88
N LEU A 761 -14.20 29.11 4.48
CA LEU A 761 -14.21 27.98 5.40
C LEU A 761 -12.77 27.58 5.74
N VAL A 762 -12.42 27.60 7.03
CA VAL A 762 -11.05 27.31 7.51
C VAL A 762 -10.89 25.82 7.77
N LYS A 763 -10.10 25.13 6.95
CA LYS A 763 -9.87 23.69 7.03
C LYS A 763 -8.45 23.40 7.53
N LEU A 764 -8.33 22.51 8.51
CA LEU A 764 -7.04 22.00 8.99
C LEU A 764 -6.76 20.63 8.36
N LEU A 765 -5.64 20.53 7.67
CA LEU A 765 -5.21 19.35 6.92
C LEU A 765 -3.69 19.13 7.11
N PRO A 766 -3.15 17.92 6.89
CA PRO A 766 -1.71 17.72 6.97
C PRO A 766 -0.98 18.62 5.97
N ALA A 767 0.03 19.36 6.43
CA ALA A 767 0.81 20.26 5.57
C ALA A 767 1.41 19.52 4.36
N SER A 768 1.92 18.30 4.57
CA SER A 768 2.43 17.43 3.50
C SER A 768 1.41 17.17 2.39
N MET A 769 0.13 16.98 2.76
CA MET A 769 -0.96 16.77 1.80
C MET A 769 -1.24 18.05 1.00
N LEU A 770 -1.33 19.20 1.66
CA LEU A 770 -1.56 20.48 0.97
C LEU A 770 -0.39 20.84 0.04
N MET A 771 0.84 20.59 0.48
CA MET A 771 2.05 20.80 -0.33
C MET A 771 2.08 19.88 -1.55
N GLN A 772 1.79 18.59 -1.39
CA GLN A 772 1.69 17.66 -2.52
C GLN A 772 0.60 18.08 -3.51
N ALA A 773 -0.57 18.50 -3.04
CA ALA A 773 -1.64 19.01 -3.90
C ALA A 773 -1.22 20.28 -4.67
N ARG A 774 -0.46 21.17 -4.02
CA ARG A 774 0.13 22.36 -4.64
C ARG A 774 1.14 21.97 -5.73
N GLU A 775 2.07 21.09 -5.44
CA GLU A 775 3.08 20.59 -6.38
C GLU A 775 2.45 19.87 -7.58
N GLU A 776 1.43 19.06 -7.35
CA GLU A 776 0.63 18.39 -8.38
C GLU A 776 -0.04 19.41 -9.31
N LYS A 777 -0.75 20.38 -8.73
CA LYS A 777 -1.43 21.44 -9.49
C LYS A 777 -0.43 22.22 -10.36
N GLN A 778 0.74 22.53 -9.80
CA GLN A 778 1.82 23.17 -10.55
C GLN A 778 2.39 22.26 -11.64
N ARG A 779 2.54 20.95 -11.39
CA ARG A 779 3.00 19.98 -12.40
C ARG A 779 2.02 19.87 -13.56
N VAL A 780 0.73 19.69 -13.27
CA VAL A 780 -0.34 19.65 -14.27
C VAL A 780 -0.37 20.93 -15.10
N GLN A 781 -0.17 22.09 -14.46
CA GLN A 781 -0.10 23.37 -15.16
C GLN A 781 1.11 23.42 -16.11
N ARG A 782 2.30 23.04 -15.64
CA ARG A 782 3.51 22.94 -16.47
C ARG A 782 3.33 21.96 -17.64
N ASP A 783 2.67 20.83 -17.41
CA ASP A 783 2.41 19.83 -18.45
C ASP A 783 1.40 20.32 -19.49
N LYS A 784 0.35 21.05 -19.07
CA LYS A 784 -0.59 21.72 -19.98
C LYS A 784 0.12 22.75 -20.84
N GLU A 785 0.97 23.58 -20.25
CA GLU A 785 1.77 24.59 -20.95
C GLU A 785 2.75 23.93 -21.93
N LYS A 786 3.42 22.85 -21.51
CA LYS A 786 4.31 22.05 -22.37
C LYS A 786 3.57 21.44 -23.55
N LYS A 787 2.43 20.76 -23.32
CA LYS A 787 1.60 20.19 -24.38
C LYS A 787 1.08 21.26 -25.36
N LEU A 788 0.67 22.41 -24.84
CA LEU A 788 0.26 23.54 -25.67
C LEU A 788 1.41 24.01 -26.57
N ARG A 789 2.62 24.13 -26.01
CA ARG A 789 3.83 24.54 -26.75
C ARG A 789 4.27 23.51 -27.78
N GLU A 790 4.23 22.21 -27.45
CA GLU A 790 4.51 21.12 -28.38
C GLU A 790 3.50 21.08 -29.54
N MET A 791 2.21 21.27 -29.24
CA MET A 791 1.16 21.36 -30.27
C MET A 791 1.36 22.57 -31.19
N GLN A 792 1.75 23.72 -30.65
CA GLN A 792 2.09 24.91 -31.43
C GLN A 792 3.28 24.63 -32.36
N LEU A 793 4.37 24.06 -31.84
CA LEU A 793 5.55 23.73 -32.62
C LEU A 793 5.27 22.70 -33.72
N GLU A 794 4.50 21.66 -33.43
CA GLU A 794 4.11 20.65 -34.43
C GLU A 794 3.21 21.24 -35.53
N ASN A 795 2.28 22.13 -35.16
CA ASN A 795 1.46 22.86 -36.13
C ASN A 795 2.33 23.77 -37.03
N GLU A 796 3.33 24.44 -36.46
CA GLU A 796 4.30 25.23 -37.22
C GLU A 796 5.14 24.34 -38.16
N ARG A 797 5.64 23.18 -37.68
CA ARG A 797 6.38 22.22 -38.52
C ARG A 797 5.52 21.69 -39.67
N LYS A 798 4.25 21.32 -39.42
CA LYS A 798 3.33 20.86 -40.47
C LYS A 798 3.03 21.96 -41.50
N LYS A 799 2.80 23.19 -41.04
CA LYS A 799 2.63 24.35 -41.93
C LYS A 799 3.89 24.57 -42.78
N HIS A 800 5.07 24.56 -42.17
CA HIS A 800 6.34 24.71 -42.86
C HIS A 800 6.60 23.58 -43.87
N ALA A 801 6.38 22.32 -43.50
CA ALA A 801 6.51 21.18 -44.41
C ALA A 801 5.54 21.24 -45.59
N LYS A 802 4.30 21.69 -45.37
CA LYS A 802 3.32 21.90 -46.45
C LYS A 802 3.78 23.00 -47.41
N LEU A 803 4.32 24.11 -46.88
CA LEU A 803 4.88 25.20 -47.68
C LEU A 803 6.07 24.72 -48.52
N MET A 804 6.98 23.92 -47.94
CA MET A 804 8.17 23.42 -48.66
C MET A 804 7.82 22.46 -49.82
N LYS A 805 6.68 21.77 -49.78
CA LYS A 805 6.19 20.97 -50.93
C LYS A 805 5.87 21.85 -52.15
N GLY A 806 5.52 23.12 -51.92
CA GLY A 806 5.31 24.12 -52.96
C GLY A 806 6.61 24.70 -53.54
N LYS A 807 7.81 24.23 -53.19
CA LYS A 807 9.06 24.79 -53.70
C LYS A 807 9.23 24.62 -55.22
N ILE A 808 8.74 23.50 -55.78
CA ILE A 808 8.85 23.18 -57.20
C ILE A 808 7.64 23.76 -57.96
N PRO A 809 7.83 24.50 -59.06
CA PRO A 809 6.75 24.94 -59.94
C PRO A 809 5.92 23.76 -60.47
N ALA A 810 4.63 23.98 -60.73
CA ALA A 810 3.74 22.92 -61.22
C ALA A 810 4.19 22.39 -62.60
N GLU A 811 4.82 23.25 -63.40
CA GLU A 811 5.35 22.96 -64.74
C GLU A 811 6.58 22.03 -64.73
N GLU A 812 7.19 21.83 -63.57
CA GLU A 812 8.40 21.01 -63.38
C GLU A 812 8.15 19.76 -62.55
N MET A 813 7.02 19.67 -61.83
CA MET A 813 6.78 18.63 -60.82
C MET A 813 6.83 17.19 -61.35
N PHE A 814 6.59 16.98 -62.64
CA PHE A 814 6.58 15.65 -63.26
C PHE A 814 7.82 15.34 -64.09
N LYS A 815 8.68 16.33 -64.37
CA LYS A 815 9.80 16.19 -65.33
C LYS A 815 10.95 15.36 -64.79
N ASP A 816 11.14 15.35 -63.47
CA ASP A 816 12.17 14.54 -62.80
C ASP A 816 11.73 13.07 -62.57
N SER A 817 10.50 12.70 -62.96
CA SER A 817 10.00 11.34 -62.82
C SER A 817 10.50 10.44 -63.95
N THR A 818 11.07 9.29 -63.59
CA THR A 818 11.46 8.24 -64.55
C THR A 818 10.26 7.50 -65.16
N GLU A 819 9.03 7.82 -64.71
CA GLU A 819 7.78 7.19 -65.17
C GLU A 819 7.26 7.77 -66.50
N PHE A 820 7.67 8.98 -66.88
CA PHE A 820 7.06 9.71 -67.99
C PHE A 820 8.09 10.06 -69.05
N SER A 821 7.70 9.93 -70.32
CA SER A 821 8.59 10.16 -71.47
C SER A 821 8.27 11.43 -72.25
N GLN A 822 7.01 11.89 -72.24
CA GLN A 822 6.57 13.10 -72.94
C GLN A 822 5.58 13.91 -72.10
N PHE A 823 5.58 15.23 -72.31
CA PHE A 823 4.81 16.19 -71.54
C PHE A 823 4.16 17.23 -72.47
N ASP A 824 3.02 17.79 -72.08
CA ASP A 824 2.37 18.89 -72.80
C ASP A 824 2.97 20.27 -72.44
N GLN A 825 2.43 21.34 -73.04
CA GLN A 825 2.91 22.72 -72.83
C GLN A 825 2.79 23.20 -71.37
N LEU A 826 1.96 22.55 -70.55
CA LEU A 826 1.82 22.86 -69.12
C LEU A 826 2.73 21.99 -68.25
N GLY A 827 3.52 21.10 -68.85
CA GLY A 827 4.40 20.16 -68.16
C GLY A 827 3.68 18.91 -67.65
N ILE A 828 2.46 18.62 -68.09
CA ILE A 828 1.68 17.45 -67.65
C ILE A 828 2.04 16.24 -68.54
N PRO A 829 2.34 15.06 -67.96
CA PRO A 829 2.67 13.87 -68.73
C PRO A 829 1.58 13.46 -69.73
N THR A 830 2.02 13.09 -70.93
CA THR A 830 1.16 12.52 -71.99
C THR A 830 1.46 11.05 -72.26
N HIS A 831 2.69 10.60 -72.03
CA HIS A 831 3.14 9.22 -72.31
C HIS A 831 3.98 8.62 -71.17
N LEU A 832 3.90 7.30 -71.01
CA LEU A 832 4.67 6.53 -70.03
C LEU A 832 6.09 6.18 -70.55
N ALA A 833 7.03 5.94 -69.63
CA ALA A 833 8.36 5.44 -69.90
C ALA A 833 8.57 4.06 -69.26
N PRO A 834 9.34 3.14 -69.90
CA PRO A 834 9.96 3.25 -71.22
C PRO A 834 9.01 2.84 -72.37
N SER A 835 7.76 2.43 -72.08
CA SER A 835 6.85 1.85 -73.09
C SER A 835 6.40 2.82 -74.19
N GLY A 836 6.42 4.14 -73.92
CA GLY A 836 5.99 5.16 -74.87
C GLY A 836 4.47 5.18 -75.12
N GLU A 837 3.68 4.45 -74.33
CA GLU A 837 2.22 4.40 -74.46
C GLU A 837 1.55 5.67 -73.94
N GLU A 838 0.45 6.09 -74.60
CA GLU A 838 -0.33 7.26 -74.19
C GLU A 838 -1.05 7.00 -72.86
N ILE A 839 -0.99 7.97 -71.95
CA ILE A 839 -1.59 7.85 -70.63
C ILE A 839 -3.11 7.84 -70.73
N SER A 840 -3.75 6.84 -70.12
CA SER A 840 -5.21 6.73 -70.10
C SER A 840 -5.91 8.01 -69.60
N LYS A 841 -7.10 8.30 -70.15
CA LYS A 841 -7.89 9.51 -69.79
C LYS A 841 -8.15 9.66 -68.29
N SER A 842 -8.40 8.54 -67.59
CA SER A 842 -8.62 8.54 -66.12
C SER A 842 -7.36 8.95 -65.35
N ARG A 843 -6.20 8.40 -65.73
CA ARG A 843 -4.92 8.74 -65.10
C ARG A 843 -4.48 10.16 -65.43
N ARG A 844 -4.69 10.63 -66.66
CA ARG A 844 -4.41 12.01 -67.05
C ARG A 844 -5.26 13.02 -66.25
N LYS A 845 -6.55 12.74 -66.00
CA LYS A 845 -7.40 13.58 -65.15
C LYS A 845 -6.88 13.70 -63.71
N LYS A 846 -6.27 12.62 -63.17
CA LYS A 846 -5.62 12.65 -61.86
C LYS A 846 -4.36 13.52 -61.87
N LEU A 847 -3.50 13.37 -62.87
CA LEU A 847 -2.29 14.20 -63.03
C LEU A 847 -2.61 15.70 -63.18
N VAL A 848 -3.68 16.05 -63.90
CA VAL A 848 -4.16 17.44 -64.00
C VAL A 848 -4.58 17.98 -62.63
N LYS A 849 -5.29 17.18 -61.83
CA LYS A 849 -5.69 17.58 -60.46
C LYS A 849 -4.49 17.75 -59.53
N ASP A 850 -3.49 16.89 -59.67
CA ASP A 850 -2.24 16.98 -58.90
C ASP A 850 -1.46 18.24 -59.30
N TRP A 851 -1.43 18.58 -60.59
CA TRP A 851 -0.86 19.82 -61.13
C TRP A 851 -1.55 21.08 -60.60
N GLU A 852 -2.89 21.13 -60.61
CA GLU A 852 -3.65 22.27 -60.06
C GLU A 852 -3.41 22.46 -58.56
N THR A 853 -3.30 21.35 -57.83
CA THR A 853 -2.98 21.35 -56.40
C THR A 853 -1.58 21.91 -56.17
N GLN A 854 -0.59 21.48 -56.97
CA GLN A 854 0.78 21.97 -56.88
C GLN A 854 0.89 23.45 -57.26
N LYS A 855 0.14 23.91 -58.26
CA LYS A 855 0.09 25.33 -58.65
C LYS A 855 -0.37 26.22 -57.49
N LYS A 856 -1.40 25.79 -56.75
CA LYS A 856 -1.86 26.49 -55.55
C LYS A 856 -0.81 26.48 -54.43
N LEU A 857 -0.20 25.33 -54.16
CA LEU A 857 0.87 25.20 -53.16
C LEU A 857 2.09 26.07 -53.50
N HIS A 858 2.48 26.15 -54.78
CA HIS A 858 3.59 26.98 -55.23
C HIS A 858 3.29 28.47 -55.12
N ALA A 859 2.04 28.89 -55.37
CA ALA A 859 1.61 30.26 -55.12
C ALA A 859 1.68 30.63 -53.62
N GLU A 860 1.22 29.73 -52.74
CA GLU A 860 1.34 29.89 -51.28
C GLU A 860 2.81 29.98 -50.84
N TYR A 861 3.71 29.15 -51.39
CA TYR A 861 5.15 29.20 -51.12
C TYR A 861 5.80 30.51 -51.59
N ARG A 862 5.49 30.99 -52.81
CA ARG A 862 6.06 32.26 -53.32
C ARG A 862 5.63 33.46 -52.49
N ALA A 863 4.37 33.51 -52.06
CA ALA A 863 3.87 34.56 -51.17
C ALA A 863 4.59 34.55 -49.82
N TRP A 864 4.86 33.36 -49.26
CA TRP A 864 5.65 33.21 -48.04
C TRP A 864 7.11 33.65 -48.21
N ALA A 865 7.76 33.20 -49.30
CA ALA A 865 9.16 33.52 -49.59
C ALA A 865 9.38 35.03 -49.79
N SER A 866 8.45 35.73 -50.43
CA SER A 866 8.52 37.18 -50.61
C SER A 866 8.32 37.94 -49.30
N SER A 867 7.42 37.50 -48.42
CA SER A 867 7.23 38.11 -47.08
C SER A 867 8.38 37.87 -46.10
N ASN A 868 9.13 36.77 -46.26
CA ASN A 868 10.31 36.49 -45.44
C ASN A 868 11.59 37.16 -45.94
N GLN A 869 11.66 37.55 -47.22
CA GLN A 869 12.78 38.33 -47.76
C GLN A 869 12.74 39.82 -47.35
N THR A 870 11.58 40.35 -46.96
CA THR A 870 11.42 41.74 -46.49
C THR A 870 11.61 41.92 -44.98
N SER A 871 11.90 40.85 -44.24
CA SER A 871 11.93 40.85 -42.77
C SER A 871 13.32 40.58 -42.14
N ASN A 872 14.38 40.52 -42.95
CA ASN A 872 15.78 40.52 -42.49
C ASN A 872 16.44 41.85 -42.87
N PRO A 873 16.86 42.71 -41.92
CA PRO A 873 17.84 43.76 -42.22
C PRO A 873 19.22 43.16 -42.58
#